data_AF-A0A6I4YTY1-F1
#
_entry.id   AF-A0A6I4YTY1-F1
#
_cell.length_a   1.000
_cell.length_b   1.000
_cell.length_c   1.000
_cell.angle_alpha   90.00
_cell.angle_beta   90.00
_cell.angle_gamma   90.00
#
_symmetry.space_group_name_H-M   'P 1'
#
loop_
_entity.id
_entity.type
_entity.pdbx_description
1 polymer ?
#
loop_
_entity_poly.entity_id
_entity_poly.type
_entity_poly.pdbx_seq_one_letter_code
_entity_poly.pdbx_strand_id
1 'polypeptide(L)'
;MAIIYNTNYTHNPNSYLTLAIRQAAELLFGKDNIVVADNMSLGELAAAGEHDTLLCIDGQRLNTALIRRVRPAFKTMILWTFEDPFMKDFNVEAGPLFDHIFTNDPSCVSAYQGKGHYLPLAASRWLHERPIQPADSFEYDLFFAGTMWPNRVQTLRRVIAAFPEARLKLICPGNEYLPPLPDDISALALQRPVSHEAFVDFANVSAVTLTMFRDYASHGDVSQATAPGPRFFELALAGTAQVVEAAPGMDMEHFKSLGGFSLAHDPDDVVEAVSRLLNNKAARRRAAQASQKSALKQHLYEHRLEQMRDITKANFSRRKNQTIPLVERRHRLRVLMCTHSTIHEQEWGGVEVYQRGLCSLLGRDVEFFYWLRRGNFCRLLSAAGQELERFDITEQPWQDIVCDAAEESMFSSVISQYNIDVVHFQHLGHHALSLPLIAKANGAGVVFSAHDFWLISSRYNLLNQDLRHVEGEFTSVLAMDVMLKVAEGVEYGGEQTRRAFIDRMLHHIDAIMFGTPHSRDLMHSVYPILDQKLSVVNGIPSPETTVPVTPKAYKPLDGRPLSVAIVGNFLRTKGADTILALIEAARPGHFHFHIFGYIHPEYQGVFDQMKRSDVTVHGRYDVGNTSVLQQADVSLALSIWPETYCISLSEAWQHGLVPIVTDIGGLGDRVTDGVNGFKVPVSRPDIVLERLELLRSSDSIRKKMMEAISPKLWTHEKEYGKGLLELYRRIAPRRSMGVSELQFDVGQLHILPIASWRHQAPPRHIFDPPISRDLSIGLPPQIIDWFAIQGAQCYVDDICHCVLSEGYEKRFKAADEFHIRGWTFLPDVNTSGQIHIVLVSDDPEGPLIFMHAQREIRSDISKLFGSNVPRRSGFAAQAALRGKWCEGRYRIGIINVINGRGAFQLLSHGVEVKGSKIEQVYTSPPSNDVILSDFRRVLKSDNLLRGIRLSRFPAGTFYPYERGQLTHFIDTFEIMGGEGASDQDQGALFIRGWSFLEGLTRSGQIFVAMVHEKDDEIGLFATERFARNDVQVVHRDAPLCSGFHEVLRPWQGQVDKMDGTWRIALVNIAGDLYGVTVTELRATLTKGRVVEVDRKKTSEKQEDRMRSLILQLMER
;
A
#
# COMPACT_ATOMS: atom_id res chain seq x y z
N MET A 1 -18.55 -18.63 -15.10
CA MET A 1 -18.47 -17.90 -13.84
C MET A 1 -17.27 -17.06 -14.11
N ALA A 2 -17.40 -15.75 -14.02
CA ALA A 2 -16.23 -14.91 -14.26
C ALA A 2 -15.62 -14.53 -12.92
N ILE A 3 -14.33 -14.74 -12.81
CA ILE A 3 -13.55 -14.13 -11.75
C ILE A 3 -13.22 -12.72 -12.22
N ILE A 4 -13.54 -11.72 -11.40
CA ILE A 4 -13.06 -10.36 -11.59
C ILE A 4 -11.86 -10.19 -10.68
N TYR A 5 -10.70 -9.89 -11.26
CA TYR A 5 -9.47 -9.66 -10.52
C TYR A 5 -9.01 -8.22 -10.73
N ASN A 6 -8.98 -7.43 -9.65
CA ASN A 6 -8.37 -6.11 -9.72
C ASN A 6 -6.86 -6.24 -9.58
N THR A 7 -6.17 -5.90 -10.65
CA THR A 7 -4.71 -5.98 -10.76
C THR A 7 -4.00 -4.96 -9.86
N ASN A 8 -4.69 -3.92 -9.41
CA ASN A 8 -4.17 -2.93 -8.48
C ASN A 8 -4.58 -3.28 -7.04
N TYR A 9 -3.78 -4.16 -6.45
CA TYR A 9 -4.06 -4.85 -5.20
C TYR A 9 -3.58 -4.05 -3.96
N THR A 10 -2.70 -3.05 -4.12
CA THR A 10 -2.15 -2.23 -3.03
C THR A 10 -2.72 -0.81 -3.06
N HIS A 11 -3.46 -0.39 -2.03
CA HIS A 11 -4.00 0.98 -1.88
C HIS A 11 -4.61 1.56 -3.18
N ASN A 12 -5.74 1.00 -3.62
CA ASN A 12 -6.43 1.45 -4.84
C ASN A 12 -7.50 2.53 -4.52
N PRO A 13 -7.25 3.83 -4.81
CA PRO A 13 -8.24 4.89 -4.61
C PRO A 13 -9.47 4.75 -5.51
N ASN A 14 -9.36 3.95 -6.59
CA ASN A 14 -10.41 3.64 -7.55
C ASN A 14 -11.09 2.28 -7.29
N SER A 15 -10.95 1.71 -6.09
CA SER A 15 -11.59 0.44 -5.71
C SER A 15 -13.12 0.42 -5.89
N TYR A 16 -13.78 1.59 -5.86
CA TYR A 16 -15.20 1.72 -6.17
C TYR A 16 -15.56 1.27 -7.60
N LEU A 17 -14.63 1.39 -8.58
CA LEU A 17 -14.83 0.90 -9.94
C LEU A 17 -14.97 -0.63 -9.95
N THR A 18 -14.20 -1.34 -9.13
CA THR A 18 -14.34 -2.80 -8.96
C THR A 18 -15.71 -3.16 -8.39
N LEU A 19 -16.19 -2.40 -7.41
CA LEU A 19 -17.52 -2.63 -6.82
C LEU A 19 -18.64 -2.36 -7.84
N ALA A 20 -18.51 -1.28 -8.63
CA ALA A 20 -19.44 -0.94 -9.70
C ALA A 20 -19.51 -2.03 -10.78
N ILE A 21 -18.35 -2.50 -11.25
CA ILE A 21 -18.25 -3.57 -12.26
C ILE A 21 -18.77 -4.90 -11.70
N ARG A 22 -18.42 -5.26 -10.45
CA ARG A 22 -18.95 -6.45 -9.77
C ARG A 22 -20.47 -6.41 -9.76
N GLN A 23 -21.07 -5.31 -9.30
CA GLN A 23 -22.52 -5.21 -9.20
C GLN A 23 -23.21 -5.29 -10.57
N ALA A 24 -22.67 -4.62 -11.59
CA ALA A 24 -23.19 -4.72 -12.95
C ALA A 24 -23.09 -6.16 -13.48
N ALA A 25 -22.00 -6.86 -13.21
CA ALA A 25 -21.82 -8.25 -13.58
C ALA A 25 -22.79 -9.18 -12.83
N GLU A 26 -23.02 -8.95 -11.54
CA GLU A 26 -23.99 -9.72 -10.75
C GLU A 26 -25.43 -9.51 -11.25
N LEU A 27 -25.78 -8.29 -11.67
CA LEU A 27 -27.09 -7.98 -12.24
C LEU A 27 -27.32 -8.67 -13.59
N LEU A 28 -26.31 -8.67 -14.46
CA LEU A 28 -26.41 -9.24 -15.81
C LEU A 28 -26.27 -10.76 -15.84
N PHE A 29 -25.36 -11.30 -15.04
CA PHE A 29 -24.95 -12.70 -15.12
C PHE A 29 -25.42 -13.53 -13.92
N GLY A 30 -25.94 -12.89 -12.86
CA GLY A 30 -26.41 -13.54 -11.63
C GLY A 30 -25.34 -13.55 -10.53
N LYS A 31 -25.75 -13.29 -9.29
CA LYS A 31 -24.86 -13.18 -8.12
C LYS A 31 -23.98 -14.41 -7.88
N ASP A 32 -24.53 -15.60 -8.04
CA ASP A 32 -23.78 -16.86 -7.84
C ASP A 32 -22.75 -17.17 -8.95
N ASN A 33 -22.73 -16.35 -10.01
CA ASN A 33 -21.87 -16.52 -11.18
C ASN A 33 -20.66 -15.56 -11.22
N ILE A 34 -20.52 -14.67 -10.24
CA ILE A 34 -19.46 -13.66 -10.21
C ILE A 34 -18.76 -13.71 -8.85
N VAL A 35 -17.43 -13.70 -8.88
CA VAL A 35 -16.60 -13.56 -7.69
C VAL A 35 -15.53 -12.51 -7.94
N VAL A 36 -15.24 -11.69 -6.95
CA VAL A 36 -14.08 -10.79 -6.98
C VAL A 36 -12.95 -11.48 -6.27
N ALA A 37 -11.81 -11.61 -6.95
CA ALA A 37 -10.60 -12.20 -6.43
C ALA A 37 -9.53 -11.13 -6.22
N ASP A 38 -8.60 -11.46 -5.34
CA ASP A 38 -7.36 -10.75 -5.05
C ASP A 38 -6.17 -11.71 -5.16
N ASN A 39 -4.98 -11.28 -4.76
CA ASN A 39 -3.79 -12.14 -4.81
C ASN A 39 -3.90 -13.37 -3.91
N MET A 40 -4.67 -13.31 -2.82
CA MET A 40 -4.85 -14.41 -1.88
C MET A 40 -5.78 -15.49 -2.45
N SER A 41 -6.81 -15.09 -3.17
CA SER A 41 -7.91 -15.98 -3.59
C SER A 41 -7.85 -16.42 -5.06
N LEU A 42 -7.18 -15.68 -5.94
CA LEU A 42 -7.19 -15.97 -7.39
C LEU A 42 -6.63 -17.36 -7.72
N GLY A 43 -5.52 -17.77 -7.10
CA GLY A 43 -4.90 -19.08 -7.34
C GLY A 43 -5.82 -20.23 -6.94
N GLU A 44 -6.46 -20.15 -5.77
CA GLU A 44 -7.44 -21.14 -5.30
C GLU A 44 -8.65 -21.24 -6.24
N LEU A 45 -9.23 -20.11 -6.63
CA LEU A 45 -10.40 -20.07 -7.50
C LEU A 45 -10.09 -20.61 -8.91
N ALA A 46 -8.88 -20.35 -9.41
CA ALA A 46 -8.37 -20.93 -10.65
C ALA A 46 -8.23 -22.46 -10.53
N ALA A 47 -7.61 -22.94 -9.43
CA ALA A 47 -7.42 -24.36 -9.17
C ALA A 47 -8.75 -25.13 -9.02
N ALA A 48 -9.79 -24.51 -8.45
CA ALA A 48 -11.13 -25.10 -8.33
C ALA A 48 -11.80 -25.35 -9.70
N GLY A 49 -11.48 -24.54 -10.71
CA GLY A 49 -11.89 -24.77 -12.10
C GLY A 49 -13.35 -24.52 -12.44
N GLU A 50 -14.10 -23.89 -11.52
CA GLU A 50 -15.53 -23.61 -11.65
C GLU A 50 -15.85 -22.45 -12.62
N HIS A 51 -14.81 -21.72 -13.02
CA HIS A 51 -14.81 -20.55 -13.88
C HIS A 51 -14.06 -20.85 -15.18
N ASP A 52 -14.62 -20.48 -16.33
CA ASP A 52 -13.92 -20.56 -17.61
C ASP A 52 -13.34 -19.19 -18.03
N THR A 53 -13.71 -18.10 -17.35
CA THR A 53 -13.35 -16.72 -17.71
C THR A 53 -12.73 -15.98 -16.52
N LEU A 54 -11.61 -15.29 -16.77
CA LEU A 54 -10.97 -14.35 -15.86
C LEU A 54 -10.96 -12.96 -16.49
N LEU A 55 -11.58 -12.00 -15.82
CA LEU A 55 -11.59 -10.58 -16.17
C LEU A 55 -10.65 -9.82 -15.23
N CYS A 56 -9.46 -9.52 -15.71
CA CYS A 56 -8.52 -8.63 -15.05
C CYS A 56 -8.88 -7.17 -15.36
N ILE A 57 -8.96 -6.32 -14.35
CA ILE A 57 -9.29 -4.90 -14.49
C ILE A 57 -8.17 -4.00 -13.93
N ASP A 58 -8.19 -2.71 -14.32
CA ASP A 58 -7.21 -1.66 -13.96
C ASP A 58 -5.94 -1.66 -14.84
N GLY A 59 -5.11 -2.69 -14.73
CA GLY A 59 -3.86 -2.85 -15.46
C GLY A 59 -2.63 -2.24 -14.78
N GLN A 60 -2.78 -1.35 -13.80
CA GLN A 60 -1.65 -0.58 -13.24
C GLN A 60 -0.55 -1.42 -12.53
N ARG A 61 -0.91 -2.52 -11.84
CA ARG A 61 0.02 -3.30 -11.00
C ARG A 61 -0.11 -4.80 -11.22
N LEU A 62 -0.23 -5.21 -12.48
CA LEU A 62 -0.43 -6.60 -12.83
C LEU A 62 0.72 -7.50 -12.31
N ASN A 63 0.39 -8.47 -11.46
CA ASN A 63 1.32 -9.54 -11.11
C ASN A 63 1.40 -10.57 -12.26
N THR A 64 2.33 -10.33 -13.19
CA THR A 64 2.49 -11.17 -14.41
C THR A 64 2.81 -12.62 -14.08
N ALA A 65 3.55 -12.90 -13.00
CA ALA A 65 3.85 -14.26 -12.55
C ALA A 65 2.59 -14.99 -12.09
N LEU A 66 1.71 -14.34 -11.32
CA LEU A 66 0.41 -14.89 -10.92
C LEU A 66 -0.48 -15.14 -12.13
N ILE A 67 -0.51 -14.20 -13.09
CA ILE A 67 -1.28 -14.40 -14.33
C ILE A 67 -0.75 -15.60 -15.13
N ARG A 68 0.57 -15.76 -15.28
CA ARG A 68 1.18 -16.94 -15.89
C ARG A 68 0.82 -18.23 -15.14
N ARG A 69 0.82 -18.20 -13.81
CA ARG A 69 0.44 -19.32 -12.94
C ARG A 69 -1.01 -19.75 -13.16
N VAL A 70 -1.95 -18.83 -13.31
CA VAL A 70 -3.37 -19.17 -13.44
C VAL A 70 -3.86 -19.30 -14.89
N ARG A 71 -3.09 -18.82 -15.87
CA ARG A 71 -3.46 -18.80 -17.30
C ARG A 71 -4.03 -20.12 -17.83
N PRO A 72 -3.46 -21.31 -17.53
CA PRO A 72 -3.97 -22.56 -18.07
C PRO A 72 -5.31 -23.00 -17.48
N ALA A 73 -5.75 -22.40 -16.36
CA ALA A 73 -7.02 -22.72 -15.72
C ALA A 73 -8.23 -22.10 -16.43
N PHE A 74 -8.02 -21.03 -17.20
CA PHE A 74 -9.09 -20.27 -17.87
C PHE A 74 -9.09 -20.51 -19.38
N LYS A 75 -10.30 -20.62 -19.94
CA LYS A 75 -10.51 -20.67 -21.40
C LYS A 75 -10.38 -19.30 -22.04
N THR A 76 -10.83 -18.26 -21.34
CA THR A 76 -10.79 -16.88 -21.82
C THR A 76 -10.24 -15.97 -20.73
N MET A 77 -9.16 -15.26 -21.04
CA MET A 77 -8.58 -14.23 -20.19
C MET A 77 -8.72 -12.86 -20.84
N ILE A 78 -9.30 -11.94 -20.09
CA ILE A 78 -9.61 -10.58 -20.53
C ILE A 78 -8.84 -9.61 -19.64
N LEU A 79 -8.16 -8.63 -20.23
CA LEU A 79 -7.62 -7.47 -19.51
C LEU A 79 -8.44 -6.24 -19.89
N TRP A 80 -8.88 -5.45 -18.92
CA TRP A 80 -9.49 -4.13 -19.15
C TRP A 80 -8.67 -3.05 -18.45
N THR A 81 -7.92 -2.27 -19.24
CA THR A 81 -7.02 -1.22 -18.76
C THR A 81 -7.78 0.08 -18.50
N PHE A 82 -7.52 0.71 -17.36
CA PHE A 82 -8.24 1.92 -16.91
C PHE A 82 -7.44 3.20 -17.12
N GLU A 83 -6.13 3.06 -17.37
CA GLU A 83 -5.15 4.14 -17.28
C GLU A 83 -4.25 4.17 -18.52
N ASP A 84 -4.68 3.51 -19.60
CA ASP A 84 -4.14 3.81 -20.92
C ASP A 84 -4.56 5.25 -21.31
N PRO A 85 -3.72 5.99 -22.04
CA PRO A 85 -2.43 5.59 -22.63
C PRO A 85 -1.24 5.71 -21.66
N PHE A 86 -1.45 6.17 -20.43
CA PHE A 86 -0.36 6.44 -19.47
C PHE A 86 0.38 5.18 -19.01
N MET A 87 -0.30 4.02 -18.97
CA MET A 87 0.28 2.72 -18.64
C MET A 87 0.46 1.79 -19.85
N LYS A 88 0.32 2.34 -21.07
CA LYS A 88 0.28 1.56 -22.32
C LYS A 88 1.49 0.62 -22.44
N ASP A 89 2.71 1.12 -22.25
CA ASP A 89 3.92 0.32 -22.49
C ASP A 89 3.99 -0.89 -21.53
N PHE A 90 3.66 -0.68 -20.26
CA PHE A 90 3.55 -1.74 -19.25
C PHE A 90 2.45 -2.76 -19.61
N ASN A 91 1.28 -2.29 -20.01
CA ASN A 91 0.16 -3.16 -20.37
C ASN A 91 0.40 -3.95 -21.66
N VAL A 92 1.07 -3.35 -22.65
CA VAL A 92 1.44 -4.01 -23.92
C VAL A 92 2.40 -5.17 -23.66
N GLU A 93 3.37 -5.01 -22.75
CA GLU A 93 4.29 -6.07 -22.36
C GLU A 93 3.55 -7.29 -21.78
N ALA A 94 2.50 -7.06 -20.98
CA ALA A 94 1.66 -8.11 -20.43
C ALA A 94 0.63 -8.68 -21.42
N GLY A 95 0.37 -8.00 -22.53
CA GLY A 95 -0.67 -8.33 -23.52
C GLY A 95 -0.64 -9.77 -24.07
N PRO A 96 0.51 -10.43 -24.28
CA PRO A 96 0.57 -11.83 -24.69
C PRO A 96 -0.14 -12.81 -23.75
N LEU A 97 -0.30 -12.47 -22.46
CA LEU A 97 -0.95 -13.32 -21.45
C LEU A 97 -2.48 -13.37 -21.59
N PHE A 98 -3.08 -12.43 -22.34
CA PHE A 98 -4.53 -12.29 -22.46
C PHE A 98 -5.02 -12.66 -23.86
N ASP A 99 -6.28 -13.08 -23.94
CA ASP A 99 -6.96 -13.38 -25.20
C ASP A 99 -7.58 -12.11 -25.80
N HIS A 100 -8.12 -11.24 -24.94
CA HIS A 100 -8.70 -9.96 -25.31
C HIS A 100 -8.23 -8.85 -24.37
N ILE A 101 -7.97 -7.68 -24.94
CA ILE A 101 -7.53 -6.50 -24.19
C ILE A 101 -8.47 -5.36 -24.53
N PHE A 102 -9.18 -4.87 -23.52
CA PHE A 102 -10.03 -3.71 -23.59
C PHE A 102 -9.26 -2.52 -23.05
N THR A 103 -9.21 -1.44 -23.82
CA THR A 103 -8.54 -0.21 -23.42
C THR A 103 -9.55 0.92 -23.35
N ASN A 104 -9.42 1.76 -22.32
CA ASN A 104 -10.21 2.97 -22.15
C ASN A 104 -9.78 4.09 -23.12
N ASP A 105 -8.68 3.93 -23.86
CA ASP A 105 -8.17 4.89 -24.82
C ASP A 105 -8.05 4.29 -26.24
N PRO A 106 -8.74 4.85 -27.24
CA PRO A 106 -8.80 4.29 -28.59
C PRO A 106 -7.44 4.27 -29.29
N SER A 107 -6.54 5.21 -28.96
CA SER A 107 -5.20 5.28 -29.56
C SER A 107 -4.32 4.08 -29.22
N CYS A 108 -4.65 3.36 -28.14
CA CYS A 108 -3.90 2.19 -27.67
C CYS A 108 -4.32 0.88 -28.34
N VAL A 109 -5.45 0.85 -29.06
CA VAL A 109 -6.01 -0.38 -29.64
C VAL A 109 -5.02 -1.10 -30.55
N SER A 110 -4.34 -0.35 -31.43
CA SER A 110 -3.37 -0.91 -32.38
C SER A 110 -2.12 -1.47 -31.69
N ALA A 111 -1.75 -0.95 -30.52
CA ALA A 111 -0.59 -1.42 -29.75
C ALA A 111 -0.74 -2.88 -29.27
N TYR A 112 -1.98 -3.37 -29.16
CA TYR A 112 -2.31 -4.73 -28.72
C TYR A 112 -2.44 -5.75 -29.87
N GLN A 113 -1.87 -5.46 -31.04
CA GLN A 113 -1.62 -6.41 -32.14
C GLN A 113 -2.83 -7.29 -32.54
N GLY A 114 -4.03 -6.70 -32.61
CA GLY A 114 -5.26 -7.38 -33.02
C GLY A 114 -6.10 -7.98 -31.87
N LYS A 115 -5.60 -7.98 -30.63
CA LYS A 115 -6.35 -8.34 -29.42
C LYS A 115 -7.04 -7.13 -28.76
N GLY A 116 -6.66 -5.93 -29.17
CA GLY A 116 -7.13 -4.66 -28.62
C GLY A 116 -8.56 -4.31 -29.04
N HIS A 117 -9.35 -3.82 -28.10
CA HIS A 117 -10.69 -3.32 -28.30
C HIS A 117 -10.88 -2.03 -27.51
N TYR A 118 -11.41 -0.98 -28.15
CA TYR A 118 -11.78 0.23 -27.42
C TYR A 118 -13.04 -0.02 -26.60
N LEU A 119 -12.97 0.20 -25.29
CA LEU A 119 -14.10 0.12 -24.37
C LEU A 119 -13.90 1.12 -23.23
N PRO A 120 -14.57 2.28 -23.29
CA PRO A 120 -14.43 3.29 -22.25
C PRO A 120 -15.04 2.81 -20.94
N LEU A 121 -14.56 3.36 -19.83
CA LEU A 121 -15.23 3.21 -18.55
C LEU A 121 -16.64 3.82 -18.57
N ALA A 122 -17.40 3.60 -17.51
CA ALA A 122 -18.82 3.88 -17.47
C ALA A 122 -19.24 4.33 -16.07
N ALA A 123 -20.53 4.49 -15.85
CA ALA A 123 -21.11 4.85 -14.56
C ALA A 123 -21.92 3.68 -13.97
N SER A 124 -22.12 3.69 -12.65
CA SER A 124 -23.02 2.78 -11.94
C SER A 124 -24.23 3.53 -11.42
N ARG A 125 -25.41 2.95 -11.60
CA ARG A 125 -26.66 3.51 -11.05
C ARG A 125 -26.63 3.55 -9.52
N TRP A 126 -26.13 2.49 -8.91
CA TRP A 126 -26.10 2.36 -7.45
C TRP A 126 -25.19 3.40 -6.78
N LEU A 127 -24.04 3.70 -7.38
CA LEU A 127 -23.10 4.68 -6.82
C LEU A 127 -23.44 6.11 -7.23
N HIS A 128 -23.71 6.32 -8.53
CA HIS A 128 -23.68 7.66 -9.12
C HIS A 128 -25.05 8.26 -9.39
N GLU A 129 -26.13 7.47 -9.49
CA GLU A 129 -27.46 8.02 -9.82
C GLU A 129 -27.97 8.89 -8.68
N ARG A 130 -28.31 10.14 -8.99
CA ARG A 130 -28.97 11.08 -8.09
C ARG A 130 -30.12 11.79 -8.80
N PRO A 131 -31.20 12.16 -8.10
CA PRO A 131 -32.23 13.00 -8.70
C PRO A 131 -31.64 14.37 -9.05
N ILE A 132 -32.08 14.94 -10.17
CA ILE A 132 -31.66 16.28 -10.59
C ILE A 132 -32.28 17.31 -9.64
N GLN A 133 -31.43 18.07 -8.98
CA GLN A 133 -31.83 19.05 -7.99
C GLN A 133 -32.55 20.26 -8.61
N PRO A 134 -33.55 20.86 -7.92
CA PRO A 134 -34.09 22.15 -8.29
C PRO A 134 -33.04 23.26 -8.13
N ALA A 135 -33.20 24.35 -8.87
CA ALA A 135 -32.20 25.42 -8.90
C ALA A 135 -31.94 26.09 -7.54
N ASP A 136 -32.92 26.04 -6.64
CA ASP A 136 -32.88 26.74 -5.36
C ASP A 136 -32.33 25.86 -4.22
N SER A 137 -31.98 24.59 -4.50
CA SER A 137 -31.35 23.68 -3.54
C SER A 137 -29.83 23.51 -3.75
N PHE A 138 -29.23 24.26 -4.68
CA PHE A 138 -27.78 24.20 -4.89
C PHE A 138 -27.02 24.89 -3.74
N GLU A 139 -26.10 24.15 -3.12
CA GLU A 139 -25.21 24.65 -2.07
C GLU A 139 -24.00 25.38 -2.64
N TYR A 140 -23.56 24.97 -3.84
CA TYR A 140 -22.41 25.53 -4.53
C TYR A 140 -22.77 25.96 -5.95
N ASP A 141 -22.09 26.99 -6.43
CA ASP A 141 -22.23 27.46 -7.80
C ASP A 141 -21.28 26.66 -8.72
N LEU A 142 -20.08 26.34 -8.23
CA LEU A 142 -19.07 25.59 -8.97
C LEU A 142 -18.44 24.47 -8.15
N PHE A 143 -18.29 23.30 -8.78
CA PHE A 143 -17.60 22.14 -8.21
C PHE A 143 -16.52 21.60 -9.14
N PHE A 144 -15.38 21.25 -8.54
CA PHE A 144 -14.34 20.45 -9.18
C PHE A 144 -13.72 19.50 -8.16
N ALA A 145 -13.42 18.28 -8.60
CA ALA A 145 -12.61 17.34 -7.82
C ALA A 145 -11.60 16.62 -8.71
N GLY A 146 -10.33 16.56 -8.29
CA GLY A 146 -9.27 15.84 -9.00
C GLY A 146 -7.88 16.34 -8.68
N THR A 147 -6.88 15.52 -9.02
CA THR A 147 -5.48 15.90 -8.92
C THR A 147 -5.20 17.13 -9.79
N MET A 148 -4.45 18.08 -9.24
CA MET A 148 -4.20 19.38 -9.87
C MET A 148 -2.94 19.36 -10.72
N TRP A 149 -3.11 18.91 -11.96
CA TRP A 149 -2.09 19.03 -13.01
C TRP A 149 -1.91 20.50 -13.41
N PRO A 150 -0.73 20.93 -13.88
CA PRO A 150 -0.44 22.33 -14.19
C PRO A 150 -1.47 23.01 -15.11
N ASN A 151 -1.96 22.31 -16.14
CA ASN A 151 -3.01 22.83 -17.02
C ASN A 151 -4.32 23.14 -16.26
N ARG A 152 -4.73 22.26 -15.35
CA ARG A 152 -5.93 22.45 -14.52
C ARG A 152 -5.79 23.61 -13.54
N VAL A 153 -4.58 23.82 -13.01
CA VAL A 153 -4.27 24.95 -12.12
C VAL A 153 -4.50 26.26 -12.87
N GLN A 154 -4.01 26.38 -14.10
CA GLN A 154 -4.20 27.58 -14.93
C GLN A 154 -5.69 27.86 -15.18
N THR A 155 -6.44 26.85 -15.64
CA THR A 155 -7.88 26.99 -15.93
C THR A 155 -8.67 27.35 -14.67
N LEU A 156 -8.38 26.71 -13.54
CA LEU A 156 -9.13 26.98 -12.31
C LEU A 156 -8.85 28.39 -11.75
N ARG A 157 -7.61 28.87 -11.79
CA ARG A 157 -7.29 30.26 -11.38
C ARG A 157 -8.02 31.28 -12.25
N ARG A 158 -8.17 30.97 -13.55
CA ARG A 158 -8.96 31.80 -14.48
C ARG A 158 -10.45 31.83 -14.13
N VAL A 159 -11.03 30.68 -13.81
CA VAL A 159 -12.43 30.57 -13.37
C VAL A 159 -12.65 31.31 -12.04
N ILE A 160 -11.76 31.15 -11.06
CA ILE A 160 -11.85 31.84 -9.76
C ILE A 160 -11.79 33.37 -9.95
N ALA A 161 -10.90 33.85 -10.82
CA ALA A 161 -10.80 35.28 -11.13
C ALA A 161 -12.08 35.84 -11.79
N ALA A 162 -12.71 35.05 -12.67
CA ALA A 162 -13.93 35.45 -13.37
C ALA A 162 -15.19 35.40 -12.48
N PHE A 163 -15.22 34.56 -11.45
CA PHE A 163 -16.37 34.37 -10.56
C PHE A 163 -15.98 34.51 -9.06
N PRO A 164 -15.55 35.70 -8.60
CA PRO A 164 -15.01 35.91 -7.24
C PRO A 164 -16.03 35.66 -6.11
N GLU A 165 -17.32 35.81 -6.40
CA GLU A 165 -18.44 35.65 -5.45
C GLU A 165 -19.12 34.28 -5.54
N ALA A 166 -18.65 33.40 -6.43
CA ALA A 166 -19.23 32.07 -6.56
C ALA A 166 -18.94 31.23 -5.30
N ARG A 167 -19.94 30.49 -4.83
CA ARG A 167 -19.76 29.48 -3.78
C ARG A 167 -19.04 28.28 -4.39
N LEU A 168 -17.76 28.12 -4.07
CA LEU A 168 -16.91 27.07 -4.66
C LEU A 168 -16.82 25.84 -3.75
N LYS A 169 -16.82 24.65 -4.36
CA LYS A 169 -16.38 23.41 -3.72
C LYS A 169 -15.26 22.78 -4.53
N LEU A 170 -14.04 22.81 -3.99
CA LEU A 170 -12.84 22.32 -4.67
C LEU A 170 -12.22 21.17 -3.86
N ILE A 171 -11.99 20.02 -4.50
CA ILE A 171 -11.35 18.85 -3.88
C ILE A 171 -10.11 18.49 -4.68
N CYS A 172 -8.95 18.87 -4.17
CA CYS A 172 -7.68 18.87 -4.89
C CYS A 172 -6.65 18.06 -4.11
N PRO A 173 -6.76 16.72 -4.05
CA PRO A 173 -5.82 15.89 -3.29
C PRO A 173 -4.38 16.13 -3.72
N GLY A 174 -3.47 16.18 -2.75
CA GLY A 174 -2.05 16.31 -3.01
C GLY A 174 -1.45 15.10 -3.73
N ASN A 175 -0.39 15.34 -4.48
CA ASN A 175 0.47 14.32 -5.07
C ASN A 175 1.92 14.80 -4.94
N GLU A 176 2.76 14.01 -4.30
CA GLU A 176 4.16 14.36 -4.05
C GLU A 176 5.01 14.44 -5.32
N TYR A 177 4.57 13.80 -6.41
CA TYR A 177 5.20 13.87 -7.73
C TYR A 177 4.70 15.06 -8.57
N LEU A 178 3.90 15.94 -7.97
CA LEU A 178 3.41 17.16 -8.60
C LEU A 178 3.84 18.40 -7.83
N PRO A 179 3.90 19.56 -8.51
CA PRO A 179 4.10 20.83 -7.84
C PRO A 179 3.04 21.04 -6.74
N PRO A 180 3.42 21.55 -5.56
CA PRO A 180 2.48 22.05 -4.56
C PRO A 180 1.44 23.00 -5.17
N LEU A 181 0.21 22.96 -4.66
CA LEU A 181 -0.83 23.89 -5.08
C LEU A 181 -0.46 25.34 -4.74
N PRO A 182 -0.69 26.30 -5.67
CA PRO A 182 -0.60 27.72 -5.36
C PRO A 182 -1.54 28.11 -4.21
N ASP A 183 -1.16 29.15 -3.45
CA ASP A 183 -1.83 29.52 -2.19
C ASP A 183 -3.32 29.90 -2.38
N ASP A 184 -3.64 30.55 -3.50
CA ASP A 184 -5.00 30.97 -3.85
C ASP A 184 -5.96 29.77 -4.02
N ILE A 185 -5.50 28.67 -4.62
CA ILE A 185 -6.26 27.41 -4.69
C ILE A 185 -6.15 26.64 -3.38
N SER A 186 -4.95 26.57 -2.79
CA SER A 186 -4.66 25.83 -1.56
C SER A 186 -5.58 26.24 -0.40
N ALA A 187 -5.87 27.55 -0.27
CA ALA A 187 -6.76 28.10 0.74
C ALA A 187 -8.25 27.78 0.50
N LEU A 188 -8.65 27.54 -0.75
CA LEU A 188 -10.04 27.29 -1.15
C LEU A 188 -10.36 25.79 -1.29
N ALA A 189 -9.33 24.95 -1.47
CA ALA A 189 -9.50 23.54 -1.80
C ALA A 189 -9.26 22.59 -0.63
N LEU A 190 -10.06 21.53 -0.57
CA LEU A 190 -9.81 20.38 0.28
C LEU A 190 -8.67 19.55 -0.32
N GLN A 191 -7.51 19.50 0.33
CA GLN A 191 -6.30 18.88 -0.22
C GLN A 191 -6.13 17.39 0.11
N ARG A 192 -7.24 16.72 0.43
CA ARG A 192 -7.30 15.29 0.72
C ARG A 192 -8.40 14.62 -0.11
N PRO A 193 -8.25 13.32 -0.43
CA PRO A 193 -9.33 12.59 -1.09
C PRO A 193 -10.59 12.56 -0.20
N VAL A 194 -11.74 12.43 -0.85
CA VAL A 194 -13.03 12.18 -0.19
C VAL A 194 -13.58 10.83 -0.64
N SER A 195 -14.57 10.31 0.07
CA SER A 195 -15.29 9.12 -0.42
C SER A 195 -15.94 9.42 -1.77
N HIS A 196 -16.06 8.37 -2.60
CA HIS A 196 -16.67 8.53 -3.92
C HIS A 196 -18.14 8.97 -3.85
N GLU A 197 -18.87 8.54 -2.82
CA GLU A 197 -20.24 9.01 -2.54
C GLU A 197 -20.27 10.52 -2.29
N ALA A 198 -19.36 11.05 -1.46
CA ALA A 198 -19.26 12.49 -1.21
C ALA A 198 -18.92 13.26 -2.48
N PHE A 199 -18.06 12.71 -3.36
CA PHE A 199 -17.77 13.30 -4.67
C PHE A 199 -19.04 13.44 -5.53
N VAL A 200 -19.86 12.39 -5.61
CA VAL A 200 -21.14 12.40 -6.34
C VAL A 200 -22.13 13.39 -5.73
N ASP A 201 -22.23 13.41 -4.39
CA ASP A 201 -23.17 14.29 -3.69
C ASP A 201 -22.78 15.76 -3.85
N PHE A 202 -21.49 16.11 -3.74
CA PHE A 202 -21.01 17.47 -4.01
C PHE A 202 -21.29 17.90 -5.44
N ALA A 203 -21.12 17.01 -6.42
CA ALA A 203 -21.51 17.30 -7.80
C ALA A 203 -23.02 17.58 -7.94
N ASN A 204 -23.86 16.76 -7.32
CA ASN A 204 -25.32 16.86 -7.40
C ASN A 204 -25.88 18.16 -6.80
N VAL A 205 -25.28 18.65 -5.70
CA VAL A 205 -25.68 19.91 -5.05
C VAL A 205 -24.99 21.16 -5.63
N SER A 206 -24.29 21.02 -6.76
CA SER A 206 -23.60 22.14 -7.41
C SER A 206 -24.29 22.56 -8.71
N ALA A 207 -24.37 23.87 -8.96
CA ALA A 207 -25.01 24.38 -10.17
C ALA A 207 -24.25 23.98 -11.45
N VAL A 208 -22.91 24.05 -11.43
CA VAL A 208 -22.07 23.63 -12.54
C VAL A 208 -20.89 22.81 -12.00
N THR A 209 -20.60 21.67 -12.64
CA THR A 209 -19.42 20.86 -12.34
C THR A 209 -18.44 20.88 -13.50
N LEU A 210 -17.16 21.06 -13.19
CA LEU A 210 -16.07 21.09 -14.15
C LEU A 210 -15.45 19.70 -14.33
N THR A 211 -15.30 19.28 -15.59
CA THR A 211 -14.51 18.11 -15.99
C THR A 211 -13.32 18.60 -16.80
N MET A 212 -12.13 18.59 -16.21
CA MET A 212 -10.89 18.99 -16.87
C MET A 212 -10.03 17.76 -17.10
N PHE A 213 -9.53 17.53 -18.31
CA PHE A 213 -8.62 16.41 -18.57
C PHE A 213 -7.17 16.77 -18.23
N ARG A 214 -6.34 15.73 -18.10
CA ARG A 214 -4.92 15.88 -17.80
C ARG A 214 -4.18 16.20 -19.09
N ASP A 215 -3.31 17.21 -19.04
CA ASP A 215 -2.29 17.47 -20.05
C ASP A 215 -0.95 17.69 -19.36
N TYR A 216 -0.34 16.60 -18.91
CA TYR A 216 0.95 16.65 -18.22
C TYR A 216 1.60 15.27 -18.20
N ALA A 217 2.85 15.14 -18.64
CA ALA A 217 3.58 13.88 -18.55
C ALA A 217 4.22 13.74 -17.15
N SER A 218 3.55 13.05 -16.24
CA SER A 218 4.09 12.72 -14.90
C SER A 218 5.21 11.68 -14.96
N HIS A 219 5.12 10.76 -15.94
CA HIS A 219 6.03 9.64 -16.19
C HIS A 219 5.98 9.33 -17.69
N GLY A 220 7.12 9.07 -18.32
CA GLY A 220 7.22 8.83 -19.77
C GLY A 220 6.97 10.07 -20.64
N ASP A 221 6.60 9.84 -21.91
CA ASP A 221 6.44 10.87 -22.94
C ASP A 221 4.98 11.24 -23.24
N VAL A 222 4.01 10.49 -22.71
CA VAL A 222 2.58 10.70 -22.98
C VAL A 222 1.96 11.65 -21.95
N SER A 223 1.53 12.83 -22.39
CA SER A 223 0.92 13.85 -21.52
C SER A 223 -0.61 13.82 -21.48
N GLN A 224 -1.27 13.28 -22.52
CA GLN A 224 -2.72 13.35 -22.73
C GLN A 224 -3.36 12.00 -23.09
N ALA A 225 -4.61 11.83 -22.68
CA ALA A 225 -5.51 10.80 -23.21
C ALA A 225 -6.29 11.34 -24.42
N THR A 226 -6.75 10.46 -25.31
CA THR A 226 -7.49 10.81 -26.52
C THR A 226 -9.02 10.67 -26.36
N ALA A 227 -9.48 10.06 -25.26
CA ALA A 227 -10.90 9.84 -24.97
C ALA A 227 -11.28 10.23 -23.53
N PRO A 228 -12.57 10.47 -23.23
CA PRO A 228 -13.00 10.85 -21.87
C PRO A 228 -12.88 9.69 -20.87
N GLY A 229 -12.36 10.01 -19.69
CA GLY A 229 -12.32 9.11 -18.53
C GLY A 229 -13.68 8.93 -17.83
N PRO A 230 -13.75 8.08 -16.78
CA PRO A 230 -15.01 7.64 -16.16
C PRO A 230 -15.85 8.80 -15.62
N ARG A 231 -15.20 9.78 -14.98
CA ARG A 231 -15.86 10.94 -14.35
C ARG A 231 -16.85 11.68 -15.26
N PHE A 232 -16.58 11.71 -16.55
CA PHE A 232 -17.48 12.30 -17.55
C PHE A 232 -18.87 11.62 -17.58
N PHE A 233 -18.90 10.29 -17.40
CA PHE A 233 -20.14 9.52 -17.33
C PHE A 233 -20.74 9.48 -15.92
N GLU A 234 -19.90 9.48 -14.88
CA GLU A 234 -20.33 9.46 -13.49
C GLU A 234 -21.08 10.72 -13.10
N LEU A 235 -20.54 11.88 -13.47
CA LEU A 235 -21.14 13.19 -13.24
C LEU A 235 -22.45 13.36 -14.04
N ALA A 236 -22.57 12.72 -15.20
CA ALA A 236 -23.83 12.67 -15.93
C ALA A 236 -24.92 11.97 -15.10
N LEU A 237 -24.62 10.84 -14.44
CA LEU A 237 -25.56 10.17 -13.53
C LEU A 237 -25.80 10.92 -12.22
N ALA A 238 -24.82 11.69 -11.74
CA ALA A 238 -24.97 12.56 -10.58
C ALA A 238 -25.99 13.70 -10.80
N GLY A 239 -26.52 13.87 -12.02
CA GLY A 239 -27.60 14.81 -12.28
C GLY A 239 -27.17 16.28 -12.25
N THR A 240 -25.88 16.55 -12.52
CA THR A 240 -25.29 17.89 -12.57
C THR A 240 -25.13 18.40 -14.00
N ALA A 241 -25.10 19.73 -14.18
CA ALA A 241 -24.73 20.34 -15.45
C ALA A 241 -23.20 20.44 -15.55
N GLN A 242 -22.66 20.02 -16.69
CA GLN A 242 -21.23 19.77 -16.84
C GLN A 242 -20.60 20.74 -17.85
N VAL A 243 -19.47 21.34 -17.48
CA VAL A 243 -18.55 22.00 -18.42
C VAL A 243 -17.31 21.13 -18.54
N VAL A 244 -16.95 20.79 -19.78
CA VAL A 244 -15.89 19.85 -20.10
C VAL A 244 -14.81 20.58 -20.88
N GLU A 245 -13.63 20.70 -20.29
CA GLU A 245 -12.45 21.23 -20.95
C GLU A 245 -11.72 20.10 -21.65
N ALA A 246 -11.79 20.07 -22.97
CA ALA A 246 -11.12 19.08 -23.80
C ALA A 246 -9.73 19.58 -24.22
N ALA A 247 -8.70 18.77 -23.97
CA ALA A 247 -7.35 19.08 -24.42
C ALA A 247 -7.22 18.94 -25.96
N PRO A 248 -6.29 19.65 -26.62
CA PRO A 248 -6.16 19.67 -28.08
C PRO A 248 -5.96 18.30 -28.75
N GLY A 249 -5.49 17.26 -28.03
CA GLY A 249 -5.26 15.92 -28.55
C GLY A 249 -6.44 14.94 -28.44
N MET A 250 -7.60 15.37 -27.94
CA MET A 250 -8.76 14.50 -27.72
C MET A 250 -9.63 14.35 -28.97
N ASP A 251 -10.14 13.13 -29.22
CA ASP A 251 -11.09 12.87 -30.30
C ASP A 251 -12.52 13.19 -29.85
N MET A 252 -13.10 14.19 -30.51
CA MET A 252 -14.42 14.73 -30.22
C MET A 252 -15.56 13.75 -30.50
N GLU A 253 -15.38 12.74 -31.35
CA GLU A 253 -16.43 11.74 -31.62
C GLU A 253 -16.82 10.96 -30.36
N HIS A 254 -15.88 10.69 -29.45
CA HIS A 254 -16.14 9.93 -28.23
C HIS A 254 -17.00 10.71 -27.22
N PHE A 255 -16.99 12.04 -27.28
CA PHE A 255 -17.83 12.90 -26.43
C PHE A 255 -19.28 12.98 -26.91
N LYS A 256 -19.53 12.85 -28.22
CA LYS A 256 -20.87 12.97 -28.81
C LYS A 256 -21.86 11.89 -28.35
N SER A 257 -21.34 10.81 -27.78
CA SER A 257 -22.13 9.73 -27.18
C SER A 257 -22.95 10.20 -25.97
N LEU A 258 -22.51 11.27 -25.28
CA LEU A 258 -23.24 11.90 -24.19
C LEU A 258 -23.93 13.19 -24.67
N GLY A 259 -25.18 13.40 -24.26
CA GLY A 259 -25.90 14.66 -24.50
C GLY A 259 -25.69 15.67 -23.38
N GLY A 260 -25.99 16.95 -23.62
CA GLY A 260 -26.25 17.90 -22.52
C GLY A 260 -25.04 18.39 -21.71
N PHE A 261 -23.82 18.33 -22.24
CA PHE A 261 -22.65 19.00 -21.64
C PHE A 261 -22.24 20.22 -22.47
N SER A 262 -21.52 21.16 -21.85
CA SER A 262 -20.87 22.29 -22.55
C SER A 262 -19.40 21.98 -22.75
N LEU A 263 -18.94 21.98 -24.00
CA LEU A 263 -17.54 21.81 -24.34
C LEU A 263 -16.79 23.15 -24.29
N ALA A 264 -15.53 23.12 -23.87
CA ALA A 264 -14.59 24.23 -23.91
C ALA A 264 -13.21 23.74 -24.39
N HIS A 265 -12.49 24.56 -25.16
CA HIS A 265 -11.18 24.21 -25.70
C HIS A 265 -10.02 24.94 -25.02
N ASP A 266 -10.33 26.01 -24.30
CA ASP A 266 -9.36 26.81 -23.55
C ASP A 266 -9.99 27.40 -22.28
N PRO A 267 -9.20 28.02 -21.38
CA PRO A 267 -9.71 28.58 -20.14
C PRO A 267 -10.79 29.66 -20.30
N ASP A 268 -10.81 30.42 -21.40
CA ASP A 268 -11.79 31.48 -21.64
C ASP A 268 -13.13 30.88 -22.12
N ASP A 269 -13.09 29.84 -22.96
CA ASP A 269 -14.27 29.04 -23.30
C ASP A 269 -14.93 28.43 -22.04
N VAL A 270 -14.13 27.97 -21.08
CA VAL A 270 -14.64 27.43 -19.80
C VAL A 270 -15.41 28.52 -19.05
N VAL A 271 -14.86 29.73 -18.97
CA VAL A 271 -15.52 30.88 -18.30
C VAL A 271 -16.84 31.23 -19.00
N GLU A 272 -16.87 31.29 -20.34
CA GLU A 272 -18.09 31.58 -21.09
C GLU A 272 -19.17 30.50 -20.88
N ALA A 273 -18.77 29.22 -20.93
CA ALA A 273 -19.67 28.09 -20.72
C ALA A 273 -20.25 28.06 -19.30
N VAL A 274 -19.43 28.34 -18.29
CA VAL A 274 -19.87 28.46 -16.89
C VAL A 274 -20.88 29.61 -16.75
N SER A 275 -20.55 30.80 -17.26
CA SER A 275 -21.42 31.98 -17.18
C SER A 275 -22.81 31.71 -17.77
N ARG A 276 -22.84 31.10 -18.96
CA ARG A 276 -24.10 30.73 -19.65
C ARG A 276 -24.97 29.77 -18.81
N LEU A 277 -24.37 28.81 -18.12
CA LEU A 277 -25.10 27.84 -17.30
C LEU A 277 -25.54 28.40 -15.95
N LEU A 278 -24.74 29.27 -15.32
CA LEU A 278 -25.12 29.95 -14.08
C LEU A 278 -26.30 30.89 -14.32
N ASN A 279 -26.26 31.69 -15.40
CA ASN A 279 -27.26 32.69 -15.74
C ASN A 279 -28.56 32.12 -16.35
N ASN A 280 -28.60 30.84 -16.72
CA ASN A 280 -29.78 30.23 -17.36
C ASN A 280 -30.21 28.92 -16.68
N LYS A 281 -31.11 29.04 -15.68
CA LYS A 281 -31.69 27.91 -14.93
C LYS A 281 -32.29 26.82 -15.85
N ALA A 282 -32.96 27.22 -16.93
CA ALA A 282 -33.61 26.29 -17.86
C ALA A 282 -32.60 25.56 -18.76
N ALA A 283 -31.56 26.24 -19.23
CA ALA A 283 -30.47 25.60 -19.97
C ALA A 283 -29.71 24.60 -19.09
N ARG A 284 -29.40 24.98 -17.84
CA ARG A 284 -28.75 24.12 -16.86
C ARG A 284 -29.55 22.84 -16.56
N ARG A 285 -30.85 22.96 -16.29
CA ARG A 285 -31.70 21.78 -16.04
C ARG A 285 -31.80 20.87 -17.28
N ARG A 286 -31.94 21.43 -18.47
CA ARG A 286 -31.96 20.66 -19.73
C ARG A 286 -30.63 19.93 -19.98
N ALA A 287 -29.51 20.58 -19.69
CA ALA A 287 -28.18 20.00 -19.78
C ALA A 287 -28.06 18.74 -18.89
N ALA A 288 -28.33 18.88 -17.58
CA ALA A 288 -28.31 17.77 -16.63
C ALA A 288 -29.28 16.62 -17.00
N GLN A 289 -30.50 16.96 -17.46
CA GLN A 289 -31.48 15.95 -17.89
C GLN A 289 -31.02 15.18 -19.12
N ALA A 290 -30.46 15.88 -20.10
CA ALA A 290 -29.98 15.25 -21.33
C ALA A 290 -28.75 14.36 -21.06
N SER A 291 -27.80 14.80 -20.23
CA SER A 291 -26.62 14.01 -19.88
C SER A 291 -26.99 12.75 -19.09
N GLN A 292 -27.81 12.88 -18.04
CA GLN A 292 -28.26 11.75 -17.24
C GLN A 292 -29.04 10.73 -18.07
N LYS A 293 -29.94 11.20 -18.94
CA LYS A 293 -30.71 10.33 -19.85
C LYS A 293 -29.80 9.57 -20.83
N SER A 294 -28.81 10.24 -21.43
CA SER A 294 -27.85 9.58 -22.32
C SER A 294 -27.00 8.56 -21.58
N ALA A 295 -26.52 8.90 -20.37
CA ALA A 295 -25.72 7.99 -19.56
C ALA A 295 -26.49 6.71 -19.17
N LEU A 296 -27.74 6.85 -18.69
CA LEU A 296 -28.62 5.72 -18.37
C LEU A 296 -28.89 4.83 -19.59
N LYS A 297 -28.92 5.40 -20.80
CA LYS A 297 -29.22 4.66 -22.03
C LYS A 297 -28.00 3.89 -22.56
N GLN A 298 -26.78 4.40 -22.39
CA GLN A 298 -25.61 3.90 -23.15
C GLN A 298 -24.29 3.83 -22.37
N HIS A 299 -24.19 4.41 -21.17
CA HIS A 299 -22.92 4.55 -20.43
C HIS A 299 -22.96 3.97 -19.02
N LEU A 300 -23.62 2.82 -18.88
CA LEU A 300 -23.60 1.99 -17.67
C LEU A 300 -22.58 0.86 -17.82
N TYR A 301 -22.03 0.38 -16.70
CA TYR A 301 -21.13 -0.77 -16.70
C TYR A 301 -21.80 -2.03 -17.24
N GLU A 302 -23.11 -2.16 -17.11
CA GLU A 302 -23.92 -3.21 -17.70
C GLU A 302 -23.72 -3.24 -19.23
N HIS A 303 -23.84 -2.09 -19.90
CA HIS A 303 -23.63 -2.01 -21.35
C HIS A 303 -22.19 -2.39 -21.75
N ARG A 304 -21.20 -2.04 -20.93
CA ARG A 304 -19.79 -2.40 -21.19
C ARG A 304 -19.56 -3.90 -21.07
N LEU A 305 -20.15 -4.54 -20.07
CA LEU A 305 -20.05 -5.98 -19.86
C LEU A 305 -20.83 -6.77 -20.92
N GLU A 306 -21.97 -6.27 -21.40
CA GLU A 306 -22.68 -6.86 -22.54
C GLU A 306 -21.85 -6.77 -23.82
N GLN A 307 -21.29 -5.60 -24.13
CA GLN A 307 -20.40 -5.41 -25.28
C GLN A 307 -19.16 -6.32 -25.17
N MET A 308 -18.56 -6.41 -23.99
CA MET A 308 -17.43 -7.30 -23.71
C MET A 308 -17.81 -8.77 -23.95
N ARG A 309 -18.96 -9.23 -23.44
CA ARG A 309 -19.47 -10.58 -23.70
C ARG A 309 -19.70 -10.81 -25.20
N ASP A 310 -20.23 -9.84 -25.91
CA ASP A 310 -20.56 -9.97 -27.33
C ASP A 310 -19.31 -10.01 -28.21
N ILE A 311 -18.25 -9.29 -27.84
CA ILE A 311 -16.96 -9.30 -28.55
C ILE A 311 -16.21 -10.61 -28.25
N THR A 312 -16.08 -10.96 -26.97
CA THR A 312 -15.24 -12.09 -26.54
C THR A 312 -15.91 -13.45 -26.67
N LYS A 313 -17.25 -13.49 -26.73
CA LYS A 313 -18.07 -14.70 -26.60
C LYS A 313 -17.76 -15.50 -25.33
N ALA A 314 -17.21 -14.84 -24.30
CA ALA A 314 -16.79 -15.46 -23.05
C ALA A 314 -17.99 -15.98 -22.22
N ASN A 315 -17.76 -17.05 -21.46
CA ASN A 315 -18.79 -17.66 -20.62
C ASN A 315 -18.72 -17.18 -19.17
N PHE A 316 -19.61 -16.25 -18.82
CA PHE A 316 -19.73 -15.72 -17.47
C PHE A 316 -20.53 -16.63 -16.49
N SER A 317 -21.02 -17.83 -16.88
CA SER A 317 -21.88 -18.72 -16.04
C SER A 317 -21.18 -19.89 -15.30
N ARG A 318 -21.55 -20.22 -14.06
CA ARG A 318 -20.88 -21.22 -13.20
C ARG A 318 -21.13 -22.66 -13.57
N ARG A 319 -20.05 -23.45 -13.56
CA ARG A 319 -20.13 -24.92 -13.58
C ARG A 319 -20.30 -25.44 -12.15
N LYS A 320 -21.30 -26.29 -11.91
CA LYS A 320 -21.47 -26.94 -10.60
C LYS A 320 -20.35 -27.95 -10.35
N ASN A 321 -19.78 -27.96 -9.14
CA ASN A 321 -18.60 -28.74 -8.77
C ASN A 321 -18.68 -30.26 -9.04
N GLN A 322 -19.88 -30.85 -9.07
CA GLN A 322 -20.07 -32.27 -9.36
C GLN A 322 -19.85 -32.64 -10.84
N THR A 323 -19.71 -31.66 -11.73
CA THR A 323 -19.60 -31.87 -13.19
C THR A 323 -18.21 -31.60 -13.77
N ILE A 324 -17.22 -31.29 -12.93
CA ILE A 324 -15.85 -30.98 -13.37
C ILE A 324 -15.01 -32.25 -13.23
N PRO A 325 -14.63 -32.93 -14.33
CA PRO A 325 -13.74 -34.08 -14.24
C PRO A 325 -12.37 -33.64 -13.74
N LEU A 326 -11.72 -34.49 -12.94
CA LEU A 326 -10.32 -34.29 -12.56
C LEU A 326 -9.47 -34.19 -13.84
N VAL A 327 -8.47 -33.31 -13.84
CA VAL A 327 -7.51 -33.23 -14.95
C VAL A 327 -6.90 -34.61 -15.19
N GLU A 328 -6.96 -35.08 -16.42
CA GLU A 328 -6.21 -36.25 -16.85
C GLU A 328 -4.72 -35.88 -16.83
N ARG A 329 -4.03 -36.23 -15.74
CA ARG A 329 -2.64 -35.83 -15.53
C ARG A 329 -1.72 -36.66 -16.42
N ARG A 330 -0.93 -35.98 -17.26
CA ARG A 330 0.14 -36.61 -18.05
C ARG A 330 1.33 -37.07 -17.21
N HIS A 331 1.45 -36.55 -15.98
CA HIS A 331 2.56 -36.79 -15.06
C HIS A 331 2.05 -37.26 -13.70
N ARG A 332 2.97 -37.78 -12.87
CA ARG A 332 2.70 -38.10 -11.46
C ARG A 332 2.27 -36.83 -10.72
N LEU A 333 1.48 -36.99 -9.66
CA LEU A 333 1.12 -35.86 -8.80
C LEU A 333 2.39 -35.30 -8.14
N ARG A 334 2.59 -33.99 -8.13
CA ARG A 334 3.73 -33.37 -7.46
C ARG A 334 3.37 -32.89 -6.07
N VAL A 335 4.01 -33.46 -5.05
CA VAL A 335 3.75 -33.15 -3.64
C VAL A 335 5.00 -32.57 -3.00
N LEU A 336 4.88 -31.38 -2.43
CA LEU A 336 5.92 -30.74 -1.63
C LEU A 336 5.66 -30.99 -0.14
N MET A 337 6.53 -31.74 0.53
CA MET A 337 6.49 -31.96 1.96
C MET A 337 7.25 -30.84 2.69
N CYS A 338 6.54 -30.04 3.48
CA CYS A 338 7.16 -29.03 4.35
C CYS A 338 7.51 -29.66 5.70
N THR A 339 8.79 -29.69 6.04
CA THR A 339 9.32 -30.39 7.21
C THR A 339 10.63 -29.76 7.69
N HIS A 340 10.92 -29.87 8.98
CA HIS A 340 12.15 -29.35 9.57
C HIS A 340 13.34 -30.32 9.46
N SER A 341 13.12 -31.59 9.10
CA SER A 341 14.17 -32.60 8.91
C SER A 341 13.74 -33.71 7.94
N THR A 342 14.71 -34.52 7.52
CA THR A 342 14.51 -35.78 6.76
C THR A 342 15.48 -36.86 7.27
N ILE A 343 15.28 -38.11 6.85
CA ILE A 343 16.22 -39.22 7.16
C ILE A 343 17.62 -39.04 6.59
N HIS A 344 17.84 -38.03 5.74
CA HIS A 344 19.15 -37.69 5.17
C HIS A 344 19.91 -36.66 6.03
N GLU A 345 19.28 -36.11 7.06
CA GLU A 345 19.87 -35.15 8.00
C GLU A 345 20.41 -35.85 9.26
N GLN A 346 21.20 -35.15 10.08
CA GLN A 346 21.84 -35.73 11.27
C GLN A 346 20.88 -35.97 12.45
N GLU A 347 19.80 -35.19 12.55
CA GLU A 347 18.79 -35.28 13.61
C GLU A 347 17.41 -35.59 13.03
N TRP A 348 16.85 -36.76 13.34
CA TRP A 348 15.54 -37.19 12.86
C TRP A 348 14.80 -38.04 13.90
N GLY A 349 13.47 -38.10 13.78
CA GLY A 349 12.56 -38.84 14.64
C GLY A 349 11.61 -39.75 13.87
N GLY A 350 10.47 -40.09 14.49
CA GLY A 350 9.50 -41.02 13.91
C GLY A 350 8.78 -40.50 12.66
N VAL A 351 8.64 -39.18 12.53
CA VAL A 351 7.94 -38.54 11.40
C VAL A 351 8.76 -38.65 10.12
N GLU A 352 10.08 -38.47 10.17
CA GLU A 352 10.96 -38.59 9.00
C GLU A 352 11.01 -40.02 8.45
N VAL A 353 10.99 -41.01 9.33
CA VAL A 353 10.90 -42.43 8.94
C VAL A 353 9.57 -42.71 8.23
N TYR A 354 8.48 -42.16 8.74
CA TYR A 354 7.16 -42.21 8.12
C TYR A 354 7.14 -41.55 6.73
N GLN A 355 7.73 -40.35 6.59
CA GLN A 355 7.85 -39.66 5.30
C GLN A 355 8.58 -40.52 4.25
N ARG A 356 9.67 -41.18 4.63
CA ARG A 356 10.40 -42.11 3.75
C ARG A 356 9.54 -43.29 3.30
N GLY A 357 8.77 -43.89 4.22
CA GLY A 357 7.83 -44.97 3.92
C GLY A 357 6.82 -44.54 2.86
N LEU A 358 6.22 -43.35 3.03
CA LEU A 358 5.30 -42.78 2.06
C LEU A 358 5.92 -42.54 0.68
N CYS A 359 7.13 -41.96 0.62
CA CYS A 359 7.81 -41.73 -0.65
C CYS A 359 8.08 -43.03 -1.41
N SER A 360 8.45 -44.09 -0.68
CA SER A 360 8.65 -45.41 -1.28
C SER A 360 7.34 -46.02 -1.76
N LEU A 361 6.29 -45.99 -0.92
CA LEU A 361 5.00 -46.61 -1.20
C LEU A 361 4.27 -45.94 -2.37
N LEU A 362 4.29 -44.60 -2.43
CA LEU A 362 3.51 -43.82 -3.40
C LEU A 362 4.34 -43.32 -4.59
N GLY A 363 5.64 -43.62 -4.67
CA GLY A 363 6.56 -43.09 -5.68
C GLY A 363 6.18 -43.40 -7.14
N ARG A 364 5.28 -44.38 -7.38
CA ARG A 364 4.73 -44.67 -8.73
C ARG A 364 3.67 -43.65 -9.15
N ASP A 365 2.87 -43.16 -8.21
CA ASP A 365 1.75 -42.24 -8.45
C ASP A 365 2.09 -40.79 -8.14
N VAL A 366 3.09 -40.57 -7.28
CA VAL A 366 3.47 -39.28 -6.71
C VAL A 366 4.97 -39.03 -6.88
N GLU A 367 5.32 -37.82 -7.28
CA GLU A 367 6.67 -37.26 -7.26
C GLU A 367 6.79 -36.36 -6.03
N PHE A 368 7.68 -36.71 -5.09
CA PHE A 368 7.84 -35.98 -3.83
C PHE A 368 9.05 -35.04 -3.86
N PHE A 369 8.86 -33.88 -3.23
CA PHE A 369 9.87 -32.88 -2.94
C PHE A 369 9.82 -32.54 -1.45
N TYR A 370 10.92 -32.04 -0.89
CA TYR A 370 10.96 -31.54 0.48
C TYR A 370 11.35 -30.07 0.53
N TRP A 371 10.63 -29.28 1.33
CA TRP A 371 11.01 -27.92 1.72
C TRP A 371 11.48 -27.93 3.17
N LEU A 372 12.74 -27.55 3.40
CA LEU A 372 13.36 -27.52 4.73
C LEU A 372 13.87 -26.12 5.05
N ARG A 373 13.73 -25.72 6.31
CA ARG A 373 14.38 -24.54 6.90
C ARG A 373 15.22 -24.93 8.11
N ARG A 374 16.52 -24.62 8.07
CA ARG A 374 17.46 -24.83 9.19
C ARG A 374 18.50 -23.73 9.22
N GLY A 375 18.72 -23.16 10.41
CA GLY A 375 19.66 -22.06 10.62
C GLY A 375 19.34 -20.87 9.70
N ASN A 376 20.30 -20.51 8.87
CA ASN A 376 20.26 -19.36 7.98
C ASN A 376 19.98 -19.71 6.50
N PHE A 377 19.36 -20.86 6.21
CA PHE A 377 18.97 -21.20 4.83
C PHE A 377 17.71 -22.07 4.75
N CYS A 378 17.05 -21.98 3.60
CA CYS A 378 16.02 -22.91 3.14
C CYS A 378 16.57 -23.78 1.99
N ARG A 379 16.12 -25.04 1.90
CA ARG A 379 16.52 -25.99 0.87
C ARG A 379 15.31 -26.66 0.25
N LEU A 380 15.36 -26.84 -1.07
CA LEU A 380 14.49 -27.74 -1.82
C LEU A 380 15.25 -29.03 -2.12
N LEU A 381 14.72 -30.16 -1.68
CA LEU A 381 15.32 -31.48 -1.92
C LEU A 381 14.40 -32.37 -2.76
N SER A 382 15.00 -33.30 -3.51
CA SER A 382 14.28 -34.42 -4.11
C SER A 382 13.91 -35.49 -3.07
N ALA A 383 13.00 -36.41 -3.43
CA ALA A 383 12.66 -37.56 -2.60
C ALA A 383 13.87 -38.44 -2.19
N ALA A 384 14.98 -38.39 -2.94
CA ALA A 384 16.21 -39.13 -2.67
C ALA A 384 17.21 -38.36 -1.80
N GLY A 385 16.86 -37.15 -1.34
CA GLY A 385 17.72 -36.29 -0.52
C GLY A 385 18.72 -35.45 -1.31
N GLN A 386 18.61 -35.39 -2.64
CA GLN A 386 19.46 -34.51 -3.45
C GLN A 386 18.99 -33.07 -3.31
N GLU A 387 19.91 -32.16 -2.96
CA GLU A 387 19.66 -30.71 -2.99
C GLU A 387 19.48 -30.23 -4.42
N LEU A 388 18.29 -29.69 -4.70
CA LEU A 388 17.95 -29.10 -5.99
C LEU A 388 18.23 -27.61 -5.98
N GLU A 389 17.83 -26.92 -4.89
CA GLU A 389 18.04 -25.49 -4.69
C GLU A 389 18.27 -25.16 -3.21
N ARG A 390 18.98 -24.05 -2.98
CA ARG A 390 19.30 -23.50 -1.67
C ARG A 390 19.15 -21.98 -1.67
N PHE A 391 18.55 -21.46 -0.62
CA PHE A 391 18.25 -20.03 -0.44
C PHE A 391 18.75 -19.57 0.92
N ASP A 392 19.57 -18.53 0.96
CA ASP A 392 20.04 -17.96 2.23
C ASP A 392 18.97 -17.03 2.83
N ILE A 393 18.78 -17.12 4.15
CA ILE A 393 17.82 -16.32 4.92
C ILE A 393 18.44 -15.89 6.25
N THR A 394 17.80 -14.94 6.94
CA THR A 394 18.23 -14.57 8.29
C THR A 394 17.77 -15.61 9.30
N GLU A 395 18.66 -16.05 10.18
CA GLU A 395 18.31 -16.94 11.28
C GLU A 395 17.41 -16.22 12.29
N GLN A 396 16.31 -16.86 12.66
CA GLN A 396 15.35 -16.33 13.63
C GLN A 396 15.02 -17.42 14.66
N PRO A 397 14.66 -17.05 15.91
CA PRO A 397 14.17 -18.02 16.89
C PRO A 397 12.95 -18.76 16.34
N TRP A 398 13.07 -20.06 16.14
CA TRP A 398 12.07 -20.84 15.38
C TRP A 398 10.66 -20.80 15.95
N GLN A 399 10.53 -20.57 17.26
CA GLN A 399 9.24 -20.49 17.97
C GLN A 399 8.49 -19.18 17.70
N ASP A 400 9.17 -18.20 17.13
CA ASP A 400 8.68 -16.82 17.04
C ASP A 400 8.15 -16.50 15.64
N ILE A 401 8.55 -17.26 14.63
CA ILE A 401 8.38 -16.91 13.21
C ILE A 401 6.91 -17.02 12.80
N VAL A 402 6.28 -15.87 12.56
CA VAL A 402 4.91 -15.81 12.03
C VAL A 402 4.94 -15.53 10.53
N CYS A 403 5.63 -14.47 10.12
CA CYS A 403 5.86 -14.10 8.73
C CYS A 403 7.36 -13.90 8.47
N ASP A 404 7.83 -14.38 7.33
CA ASP A 404 9.21 -14.20 6.88
C ASP A 404 9.20 -14.03 5.35
N ALA A 405 9.20 -12.77 4.90
CA ALA A 405 9.04 -12.43 3.48
C ALA A 405 10.07 -13.11 2.57
N ALA A 406 11.28 -13.39 3.08
CA ALA A 406 12.31 -14.08 2.33
C ALA A 406 11.95 -15.56 2.14
N GLU A 407 11.58 -16.27 3.21
CA GLU A 407 11.13 -17.66 3.10
C GLU A 407 9.85 -17.77 2.25
N GLU A 408 8.85 -16.91 2.50
CA GLU A 408 7.57 -16.89 1.80
C GLU A 408 7.75 -16.73 0.29
N SER A 409 8.57 -15.76 -0.14
CA SER A 409 8.81 -15.49 -1.56
C SER A 409 9.48 -16.66 -2.27
N MET A 410 10.50 -17.27 -1.65
CA MET A 410 11.20 -18.42 -2.25
C MET A 410 10.33 -19.67 -2.25
N PHE A 411 9.57 -19.91 -1.19
CA PHE A 411 8.62 -21.00 -1.11
C PHE A 411 7.53 -20.88 -2.18
N SER A 412 6.98 -19.68 -2.39
CA SER A 412 6.06 -19.36 -3.48
C SER A 412 6.69 -19.65 -4.85
N SER A 413 7.96 -19.25 -5.04
CA SER A 413 8.68 -19.47 -6.30
C SER A 413 8.80 -20.96 -6.59
N VAL A 414 9.20 -21.76 -5.61
CA VAL A 414 9.32 -23.22 -5.74
C VAL A 414 7.99 -23.86 -6.13
N ILE A 415 6.88 -23.50 -5.47
CA ILE A 415 5.57 -24.06 -5.79
C ILE A 415 5.21 -23.82 -7.25
N SER A 416 5.45 -22.60 -7.74
CA SER A 416 5.08 -22.20 -9.09
C SER A 416 6.05 -22.70 -10.18
N GLN A 417 7.36 -22.74 -9.92
CA GLN A 417 8.39 -23.21 -10.86
C GLN A 417 8.35 -24.74 -11.04
N TYR A 418 8.25 -25.49 -9.93
CA TYR A 418 8.16 -26.95 -9.98
C TYR A 418 6.75 -27.45 -10.26
N ASN A 419 5.78 -26.54 -10.42
CA ASN A 419 4.38 -26.83 -10.65
C ASN A 419 3.82 -27.83 -9.62
N ILE A 420 4.03 -27.52 -8.33
CA ILE A 420 3.56 -28.35 -7.22
C ILE A 420 2.03 -28.34 -7.20
N ASP A 421 1.43 -29.53 -7.11
CA ASP A 421 -0.02 -29.73 -7.05
C ASP A 421 -0.53 -29.63 -5.61
N VAL A 422 0.21 -30.21 -4.67
CA VAL A 422 -0.17 -30.30 -3.26
C VAL A 422 1.03 -29.97 -2.38
N VAL A 423 0.81 -29.15 -1.36
CA VAL A 423 1.76 -28.94 -0.27
C VAL A 423 1.24 -29.69 0.96
N HIS A 424 2.06 -30.57 1.50
CA HIS A 424 1.76 -31.31 2.73
C HIS A 424 2.68 -30.86 3.85
N PHE A 425 2.13 -30.08 4.77
CA PHE A 425 2.80 -29.65 5.98
C PHE A 425 2.84 -30.80 6.99
N GLN A 426 4.04 -31.27 7.30
CA GLN A 426 4.29 -32.26 8.35
C GLN A 426 4.55 -31.54 9.68
N HIS A 427 5.34 -30.47 9.64
CA HIS A 427 5.57 -29.58 10.77
C HIS A 427 5.77 -28.15 10.28
N LEU A 428 5.35 -27.17 11.09
CA LEU A 428 5.69 -25.75 10.90
C LEU A 428 6.79 -25.28 11.87
N GLY A 429 7.34 -26.16 12.70
CA GLY A 429 8.54 -25.82 13.47
C GLY A 429 9.66 -25.36 12.53
N HIS A 430 10.32 -24.25 12.85
CA HIS A 430 11.32 -23.55 12.02
C HIS A 430 10.81 -22.78 10.82
N HIS A 431 9.59 -23.04 10.34
CA HIS A 431 9.01 -22.36 9.19
C HIS A 431 8.12 -21.19 9.61
N ALA A 432 7.93 -20.21 8.72
CA ALA A 432 6.91 -19.19 8.93
C ALA A 432 5.50 -19.80 9.00
N LEU A 433 4.68 -19.37 9.97
CA LEU A 433 3.28 -19.79 10.09
C LEU A 433 2.43 -19.39 8.87
N SER A 434 2.88 -18.43 8.06
CA SER A 434 2.21 -17.95 6.84
C SER A 434 2.27 -18.92 5.67
N LEU A 435 3.17 -19.92 5.65
CA LEU A 435 3.40 -20.75 4.46
C LEU A 435 2.17 -21.49 3.92
N PRO A 436 1.24 -22.03 4.75
CA PRO A 436 0.01 -22.64 4.22
C PRO A 436 -0.85 -21.66 3.43
N LEU A 437 -0.90 -20.39 3.84
CA LEU A 437 -1.60 -19.33 3.13
C LEU A 437 -0.90 -18.98 1.81
N ILE A 438 0.43 -18.93 1.79
CA ILE A 438 1.23 -18.76 0.55
C ILE A 438 0.99 -19.92 -0.42
N ALA A 439 0.96 -21.17 0.07
CA ALA A 439 0.70 -22.35 -0.73
C ALA A 439 -0.68 -22.30 -1.39
N LYS A 440 -1.70 -21.91 -0.63
CA LYS A 440 -3.07 -21.80 -1.13
C LYS A 440 -3.22 -20.67 -2.15
N ALA A 441 -2.59 -19.51 -1.92
CA ALA A 441 -2.57 -18.39 -2.87
C ALA A 441 -1.90 -18.75 -4.21
N ASN A 442 -0.94 -19.68 -4.21
CA ASN A 442 -0.34 -20.26 -5.41
C ASN A 442 -1.26 -21.24 -6.17
N GLY A 443 -2.43 -21.55 -5.61
CA GLY A 443 -3.40 -22.50 -6.13
C GLY A 443 -3.06 -23.97 -5.86
N ALA A 444 -2.15 -24.28 -4.94
CA ALA A 444 -1.88 -25.65 -4.53
C ALA A 444 -2.95 -26.16 -3.54
N GLY A 445 -3.21 -27.47 -3.54
CA GLY A 445 -3.96 -28.11 -2.46
C GLY A 445 -3.12 -28.16 -1.19
N VAL A 446 -3.72 -27.92 -0.02
CA VAL A 446 -2.98 -27.81 1.25
C VAL A 446 -3.44 -28.88 2.24
N VAL A 447 -2.50 -29.75 2.66
CA VAL A 447 -2.69 -30.74 3.72
C VAL A 447 -1.84 -30.37 4.92
N PHE A 448 -2.39 -30.53 6.12
CA PHE A 448 -1.66 -30.41 7.36
C PHE A 448 -1.78 -31.70 8.19
N SER A 449 -0.66 -32.32 8.55
CA SER A 449 -0.64 -33.42 9.53
C SER A 449 -0.31 -32.89 10.92
N ALA A 450 -1.25 -32.97 11.86
CA ALA A 450 -1.06 -32.51 13.24
C ALA A 450 -0.30 -33.54 14.08
N HIS A 451 1.02 -33.60 13.89
CA HIS A 451 1.91 -34.50 14.64
C HIS A 451 2.24 -34.01 16.05
N ASP A 452 2.02 -32.72 16.33
CA ASP A 452 2.23 -32.07 17.61
C ASP A 452 1.14 -31.03 17.90
N PHE A 453 1.16 -30.42 19.10
CA PHE A 453 0.22 -29.37 19.50
C PHE A 453 0.79 -27.96 19.35
N TRP A 454 1.79 -27.75 18.47
CA TRP A 454 2.37 -26.44 18.21
C TRP A 454 1.31 -25.43 17.83
N LEU A 455 0.34 -25.79 16.98
CA LEU A 455 -0.72 -24.84 16.62
C LEU A 455 -1.49 -24.34 17.85
N ILE A 456 -1.76 -25.20 18.84
CA ILE A 456 -2.48 -24.82 20.08
C ILE A 456 -1.64 -23.93 20.99
N SER A 457 -0.35 -24.22 21.14
CA SER A 457 0.52 -23.52 22.09
C SER A 457 1.99 -23.56 21.63
N SER A 458 2.74 -22.50 21.93
CA SER A 458 4.20 -22.52 21.77
C SER A 458 4.86 -23.62 22.60
N ARG A 459 4.21 -24.05 23.69
CA ARG A 459 4.54 -25.27 24.42
C ARG A 459 3.83 -26.44 23.77
N TYR A 460 4.39 -26.95 22.67
CA TYR A 460 3.79 -28.02 21.86
C TYR A 460 3.53 -29.34 22.61
N ASN A 461 4.07 -29.50 23.82
CA ASN A 461 3.80 -30.62 24.71
C ASN A 461 2.62 -30.37 25.66
N LEU A 462 1.99 -29.20 25.65
CA LEU A 462 0.88 -28.83 26.53
C LEU A 462 1.19 -29.07 28.03
N LEU A 463 2.42 -28.75 28.45
CA LEU A 463 2.83 -28.76 29.86
C LEU A 463 3.01 -27.33 30.37
N ASN A 464 2.39 -27.01 31.50
CA ASN A 464 2.53 -25.70 32.14
C ASN A 464 3.90 -25.55 32.83
N GLN A 465 4.13 -24.42 33.50
CA GLN A 465 5.40 -24.14 34.22
C GLN A 465 5.75 -25.17 35.29
N ASP A 466 4.76 -25.89 35.82
CA ASP A 466 4.91 -26.92 36.84
C ASP A 466 5.06 -28.34 36.23
N LEU A 467 5.27 -28.43 34.91
CA LEU A 467 5.33 -29.67 34.13
C LEU A 467 4.07 -30.54 34.27
N ARG A 468 2.90 -29.91 34.39
CA ARG A 468 1.59 -30.58 34.45
C ARG A 468 0.76 -30.26 33.21
N HIS A 469 -0.02 -31.25 32.78
CA HIS A 469 -1.01 -31.05 31.74
C HIS A 469 -2.38 -30.73 32.37
N VAL A 470 -2.91 -29.54 32.07
CA VAL A 470 -4.25 -29.10 32.46
C VAL A 470 -4.93 -28.55 31.21
N GLU A 471 -5.73 -29.39 30.55
CA GLU A 471 -6.32 -29.09 29.23
C GLU A 471 -7.08 -27.74 29.17
N GLY A 472 -7.81 -27.39 30.25
CA GLY A 472 -8.53 -26.12 30.36
C GLY A 472 -7.63 -24.87 30.30
N GLU A 473 -6.37 -24.96 30.73
CA GLU A 473 -5.40 -23.86 30.63
C GLU A 473 -4.98 -23.64 29.17
N PHE A 474 -4.87 -24.71 28.39
CA PHE A 474 -4.45 -24.64 26.99
C PHE A 474 -5.59 -24.33 26.03
N THR A 475 -6.84 -24.56 26.40
CA THR A 475 -7.99 -24.13 25.56
C THR A 475 -8.27 -22.63 25.73
N SER A 476 -8.01 -22.06 26.91
CA SER A 476 -8.21 -20.64 27.21
C SER A 476 -7.05 -19.75 26.77
N VAL A 477 -7.29 -18.85 25.81
CA VAL A 477 -6.30 -17.83 25.37
C VAL A 477 -5.78 -17.01 26.55
N LEU A 478 -6.68 -16.62 27.47
CA LEU A 478 -6.32 -15.80 28.63
C LEU A 478 -5.42 -16.57 29.61
N ALA A 479 -5.74 -17.84 29.89
CA ALA A 479 -4.91 -18.65 30.77
C ALA A 479 -3.50 -18.84 30.18
N MET A 480 -3.42 -19.02 28.85
CA MET A 480 -2.12 -19.13 28.19
C MET A 480 -1.34 -17.82 28.17
N ASP A 481 -1.97 -16.66 27.94
CA ASP A 481 -1.29 -15.36 28.04
C ASP A 481 -0.70 -15.15 29.44
N VAL A 482 -1.45 -15.50 30.50
CA VAL A 482 -0.94 -15.45 31.88
C VAL A 482 0.24 -16.41 32.07
N MET A 483 0.12 -17.65 31.60
CA MET A 483 1.16 -18.66 31.69
C MET A 483 2.44 -18.22 30.97
N LEU A 484 2.34 -17.75 29.73
CA LEU A 484 3.48 -17.31 28.92
C LEU A 484 4.11 -16.02 29.47
N LYS A 485 3.31 -15.10 30.03
CA LYS A 485 3.82 -13.92 30.74
C LYS A 485 4.69 -14.32 31.91
N VAL A 486 4.23 -15.27 32.74
CA VAL A 486 4.94 -15.72 33.94
C VAL A 486 6.17 -16.55 33.57
N ALA A 487 6.04 -17.48 32.62
CA ALA A 487 7.07 -18.48 32.35
C ALA A 487 8.13 -18.02 31.33
N GLU A 488 7.76 -17.14 30.40
CA GLU A 488 8.61 -16.76 29.24
C GLU A 488 8.69 -15.24 29.03
N GLY A 489 7.97 -14.43 29.83
CA GLY A 489 8.01 -12.97 29.75
C GLY A 489 7.26 -12.37 28.55
N VAL A 490 6.42 -13.14 27.86
CA VAL A 490 5.62 -12.67 26.72
C VAL A 490 4.56 -11.68 27.20
N GLU A 491 4.39 -10.54 26.52
CA GLU A 491 3.39 -9.54 26.89
C GLU A 491 1.95 -10.04 26.68
N TYR A 492 1.01 -9.51 27.47
CA TYR A 492 -0.42 -9.85 27.33
C TYR A 492 -0.92 -9.57 25.90
N GLY A 493 -1.70 -10.49 25.34
CA GLY A 493 -2.18 -10.44 23.96
C GLY A 493 -1.24 -11.08 22.93
N GLY A 494 -0.05 -11.53 23.32
CA GLY A 494 0.86 -12.26 22.44
C GLY A 494 0.25 -13.56 21.91
N GLU A 495 -0.34 -14.38 22.79
CA GLU A 495 -1.00 -15.61 22.37
C GLU A 495 -2.29 -15.34 21.59
N GLN A 496 -3.03 -14.28 21.96
CA GLN A 496 -4.18 -13.85 21.19
C GLN A 496 -3.79 -13.53 19.73
N THR A 497 -2.69 -12.79 19.55
CA THR A 497 -2.15 -12.45 18.22
C THR A 497 -1.75 -13.71 17.44
N ARG A 498 -1.04 -14.63 18.11
CA ARG A 498 -0.63 -15.92 17.55
C ARG A 498 -1.82 -16.77 17.10
N ARG A 499 -2.83 -16.95 17.96
CA ARG A 499 -4.04 -17.74 17.65
C ARG A 499 -4.90 -17.11 16.58
N ALA A 500 -5.04 -15.78 16.57
CA ALA A 500 -5.76 -15.09 15.50
C ALA A 500 -5.09 -15.30 14.14
N PHE A 501 -3.75 -15.29 14.10
CA PHE A 501 -3.01 -15.60 12.87
C PHE A 501 -3.20 -17.06 12.45
N ILE A 502 -3.07 -18.01 13.39
CA ILE A 502 -3.25 -19.44 13.11
C ILE A 502 -4.68 -19.73 12.64
N ASP A 503 -5.69 -19.16 13.29
CA ASP A 503 -7.09 -19.30 12.87
C ASP A 503 -7.27 -18.83 11.42
N ARG A 504 -6.73 -17.66 11.07
CA ARG A 504 -6.71 -17.17 9.69
C ARG A 504 -5.98 -18.11 8.74
N MET A 505 -4.80 -18.62 9.12
CA MET A 505 -4.05 -19.58 8.32
C MET A 505 -4.84 -20.88 8.08
N LEU A 506 -5.54 -21.40 9.10
CA LEU A 506 -6.35 -22.62 9.00
C LEU A 506 -7.50 -22.50 7.99
N HIS A 507 -7.97 -21.28 7.66
CA HIS A 507 -8.92 -21.06 6.57
C HIS A 507 -8.35 -21.48 5.20
N HIS A 508 -7.03 -21.56 5.06
CA HIS A 508 -6.35 -21.89 3.80
C HIS A 508 -5.82 -23.33 3.74
N ILE A 509 -6.16 -24.16 4.74
CA ILE A 509 -5.94 -25.60 4.71
C ILE A 509 -7.17 -26.28 4.11
N ASP A 510 -6.96 -27.22 3.18
CA ASP A 510 -8.02 -28.03 2.57
C ASP A 510 -8.36 -29.26 3.44
N ALA A 511 -7.32 -29.90 3.98
CA ALA A 511 -7.45 -31.08 4.82
C ALA A 511 -6.46 -31.09 5.98
N ILE A 512 -6.94 -31.54 7.14
CA ILE A 512 -6.12 -31.72 8.34
C ILE A 512 -6.23 -33.17 8.81
N MET A 513 -5.09 -33.75 9.18
CA MET A 513 -4.97 -35.15 9.55
C MET A 513 -4.53 -35.28 11.00
N PHE A 514 -5.18 -36.19 11.73
CA PHE A 514 -4.97 -36.41 13.16
C PHE A 514 -4.67 -37.88 13.46
N GLY A 515 -3.81 -38.09 14.44
CA GLY A 515 -3.50 -39.43 14.95
C GLY A 515 -4.67 -40.06 15.72
N THR A 516 -5.42 -39.28 16.49
CA THR A 516 -6.47 -39.77 17.40
C THR A 516 -7.68 -38.82 17.45
N PRO A 517 -8.86 -39.31 17.89
CA PRO A 517 -10.02 -38.45 18.12
C PRO A 517 -9.75 -37.33 19.12
N HIS A 518 -9.03 -37.59 20.21
CA HIS A 518 -8.70 -36.58 21.21
C HIS A 518 -7.89 -35.42 20.62
N SER A 519 -6.83 -35.69 19.84
CA SER A 519 -6.03 -34.60 19.26
C SER A 519 -6.84 -33.77 18.25
N ARG A 520 -7.76 -34.40 17.51
CA ARG A 520 -8.73 -33.71 16.67
C ARG A 520 -9.66 -32.83 17.51
N ASP A 521 -10.35 -33.41 18.47
CA ASP A 521 -11.43 -32.74 19.20
C ASP A 521 -10.87 -31.57 20.04
N LEU A 522 -9.67 -31.74 20.62
CA LEU A 522 -8.96 -30.67 21.31
C LEU A 522 -8.61 -29.51 20.35
N MET A 523 -8.05 -29.80 19.17
CA MET A 523 -7.73 -28.76 18.18
C MET A 523 -8.99 -28.04 17.66
N HIS A 524 -10.08 -28.77 17.42
CA HIS A 524 -11.36 -28.21 16.99
C HIS A 524 -11.99 -27.33 18.09
N SER A 525 -11.83 -27.68 19.36
CA SER A 525 -12.31 -26.84 20.48
C SER A 525 -11.61 -25.47 20.53
N VAL A 526 -10.35 -25.40 20.09
CA VAL A 526 -9.56 -24.16 20.02
C VAL A 526 -9.84 -23.42 18.71
N TYR A 527 -9.99 -24.15 17.60
CA TYR A 527 -10.19 -23.60 16.25
C TYR A 527 -11.45 -24.18 15.58
N PRO A 528 -12.64 -23.61 15.86
CA PRO A 528 -13.90 -24.08 15.29
C PRO A 528 -13.97 -24.04 13.76
N ILE A 529 -13.11 -23.25 13.08
CA ILE A 529 -13.02 -23.23 11.61
C ILE A 529 -12.76 -24.63 11.03
N LEU A 530 -12.10 -25.51 11.79
CA LEU A 530 -11.78 -26.88 11.36
C LEU A 530 -13.04 -27.74 11.16
N ASP A 531 -14.18 -27.39 11.75
CA ASP A 531 -15.47 -28.08 11.50
C ASP A 531 -15.96 -27.91 10.05
N GLN A 532 -15.45 -26.90 9.34
CA GLN A 532 -15.76 -26.64 7.93
C GLN A 532 -14.73 -27.27 6.97
N LYS A 533 -13.70 -27.94 7.52
CA LYS A 533 -12.58 -28.52 6.76
C LYS A 533 -12.67 -30.03 6.68
N LEU A 534 -11.90 -30.63 5.77
CA LEU A 534 -11.75 -32.08 5.71
C LEU A 534 -10.82 -32.55 6.84
N SER A 535 -11.42 -32.88 7.98
CA SER A 535 -10.72 -33.36 9.18
C SER A 535 -10.75 -34.89 9.23
N VAL A 536 -9.58 -35.54 9.17
CA VAL A 536 -9.44 -37.00 9.06
C VAL A 536 -8.67 -37.55 10.26
N VAL A 537 -9.23 -38.56 10.93
CA VAL A 537 -8.53 -39.33 11.98
C VAL A 537 -8.13 -40.68 11.39
N ASN A 538 -6.85 -40.86 11.10
CA ASN A 538 -6.34 -42.06 10.43
C ASN A 538 -5.08 -42.65 11.05
N GLY A 539 -4.65 -42.14 12.21
CA GLY A 539 -3.49 -42.63 12.92
C GLY A 539 -2.16 -42.30 12.24
N ILE A 540 -1.08 -42.90 12.75
CA ILE A 540 0.25 -42.81 12.16
C ILE A 540 0.74 -44.24 11.86
N PRO A 541 1.10 -44.57 10.61
CA PRO A 541 1.53 -45.92 10.28
C PRO A 541 2.89 -46.23 10.88
N SER A 542 3.06 -47.47 11.32
CA SER A 542 4.39 -48.02 11.64
C SER A 542 5.07 -48.49 10.35
N PRO A 543 6.40 -48.31 10.18
CA PRO A 543 7.11 -48.78 8.99
C PRO A 543 6.97 -50.30 8.80
N GLU A 544 6.62 -50.77 7.60
CA GLU A 544 6.65 -52.21 7.28
C GLU A 544 8.09 -52.73 7.30
N THR A 545 8.32 -53.79 8.08
CA THR A 545 9.58 -54.53 8.08
C THR A 545 9.62 -55.55 6.93
N THR A 546 10.80 -55.78 6.35
CA THR A 546 10.99 -56.77 5.27
C THR A 546 10.63 -58.20 5.68
N VAL A 547 10.67 -58.48 6.99
CA VAL A 547 10.17 -59.73 7.59
C VAL A 547 8.85 -59.41 8.30
N PRO A 548 7.76 -60.15 8.06
CA PRO A 548 6.51 -59.96 8.78
C PRO A 548 6.74 -60.07 10.30
N VAL A 549 6.30 -59.06 11.06
CA VAL A 549 6.35 -59.14 12.53
C VAL A 549 5.50 -60.32 12.97
N THR A 550 6.16 -61.33 13.53
CA THR A 550 5.46 -62.51 14.06
C THR A 550 5.09 -62.21 15.51
N PRO A 551 3.79 -62.19 15.87
CA PRO A 551 3.37 -61.94 17.24
C PRO A 551 3.98 -62.96 18.20
N LYS A 552 4.39 -62.52 19.39
CA LYS A 552 4.84 -63.41 20.46
C LYS A 552 3.73 -64.40 20.80
N ALA A 553 4.05 -65.68 20.96
CA ALA A 553 3.12 -66.65 21.51
C ALA A 553 3.02 -66.50 23.04
N TYR A 554 1.83 -66.62 23.62
CA TYR A 554 1.66 -66.55 25.07
C TYR A 554 2.47 -67.65 25.78
N LYS A 555 3.20 -67.26 26.84
CA LYS A 555 3.90 -68.16 27.75
C LYS A 555 3.59 -67.77 29.21
N PRO A 556 3.24 -68.74 30.08
CA PRO A 556 3.20 -68.54 31.53
C PRO A 556 4.51 -67.97 32.09
N LEU A 557 4.47 -67.41 33.30
CA LEU A 557 5.68 -66.95 33.99
C LEU A 557 6.47 -68.11 34.60
N ASP A 558 5.81 -69.16 35.10
CA ASP A 558 6.45 -70.35 35.69
C ASP A 558 7.56 -70.02 36.70
N GLY A 559 7.36 -68.99 37.52
CA GLY A 559 8.29 -68.54 38.57
C GLY A 559 9.37 -67.54 38.10
N ARG A 560 9.46 -67.23 36.80
CA ARG A 560 10.35 -66.18 36.29
C ARG A 560 9.81 -64.77 36.60
N PRO A 561 10.68 -63.75 36.70
CA PRO A 561 10.24 -62.35 36.81
C PRO A 561 9.38 -61.92 35.60
N LEU A 562 8.41 -61.03 35.82
CA LEU A 562 7.66 -60.42 34.73
C LEU A 562 8.57 -59.42 33.99
N SER A 563 8.77 -59.63 32.69
CA SER A 563 9.64 -58.76 31.89
C SER A 563 8.86 -57.54 31.39
N VAL A 564 9.36 -56.35 31.69
CA VAL A 564 8.69 -55.06 31.46
C VAL A 564 9.53 -54.21 30.50
N ALA A 565 8.99 -53.84 29.34
CA ALA A 565 9.65 -52.98 28.36
C ALA A 565 9.28 -51.51 28.56
N ILE A 566 10.28 -50.64 28.49
CA ILE A 566 10.12 -49.20 28.31
C ILE A 566 10.62 -48.90 26.90
N VAL A 567 9.71 -48.47 26.02
CA VAL A 567 9.99 -48.31 24.59
C VAL A 567 9.95 -46.84 24.20
N GLY A 568 11.01 -46.37 23.53
CA GLY A 568 11.18 -45.00 23.08
C GLY A 568 12.21 -44.22 23.90
N ASN A 569 12.32 -42.92 23.65
CA ASN A 569 13.28 -42.08 24.34
C ASN A 569 12.97 -41.97 25.84
N PHE A 570 13.98 -42.17 26.68
CA PHE A 570 13.91 -42.06 28.13
C PHE A 570 14.23 -40.61 28.56
N LEU A 571 13.18 -39.80 28.66
CA LEU A 571 13.26 -38.40 29.10
C LEU A 571 12.09 -38.03 30.04
N ARG A 572 12.21 -36.90 30.76
CA ARG A 572 11.21 -36.49 31.75
C ARG A 572 9.78 -36.51 31.22
N THR A 573 9.54 -35.93 30.04
CA THR A 573 8.19 -35.83 29.47
C THR A 573 7.59 -37.20 29.10
N LYS A 574 8.43 -38.22 28.89
CA LYS A 574 7.99 -39.61 28.63
C LYS A 574 7.81 -40.44 29.92
N GLY A 575 7.84 -39.81 31.09
CA GLY A 575 7.58 -40.45 32.38
C GLY A 575 8.81 -41.07 33.06
N ALA A 576 10.02 -40.67 32.66
CA ALA A 576 11.28 -41.18 33.23
C ALA A 576 11.30 -41.17 34.77
N ASP A 577 10.90 -40.07 35.40
CA ASP A 577 10.86 -39.94 36.86
C ASP A 577 9.91 -40.96 37.51
N THR A 578 8.76 -41.22 36.89
CA THR A 578 7.80 -42.22 37.37
C THR A 578 8.35 -43.63 37.21
N ILE A 579 9.04 -43.91 36.11
CA ILE A 579 9.66 -45.20 35.85
C ILE A 579 10.81 -45.46 36.84
N LEU A 580 11.63 -44.46 37.15
CA LEU A 580 12.72 -44.60 38.13
C LEU A 580 12.16 -44.89 39.53
N ALA A 581 11.15 -44.13 39.97
CA ALA A 581 10.48 -44.37 41.25
C ALA A 581 9.83 -45.77 41.31
N LEU A 582 9.26 -46.23 40.20
CA LEU A 582 8.71 -47.57 40.06
C LEU A 582 9.80 -48.64 40.19
N ILE A 583 10.91 -48.49 39.48
CA ILE A 583 12.06 -49.42 39.55
C ILE A 583 12.53 -49.49 41.00
N GLU A 584 12.74 -48.35 41.66
CA GLU A 584 13.19 -48.29 43.06
C GLU A 584 12.22 -49.00 44.03
N ALA A 585 10.91 -48.78 43.88
CA ALA A 585 9.89 -49.41 44.71
C ALA A 585 9.66 -50.91 44.42
N ALA A 586 9.98 -51.37 43.20
CA ALA A 586 9.74 -52.73 42.76
C ALA A 586 10.67 -53.74 43.46
N ARG A 587 10.08 -54.81 44.03
CA ARG A 587 10.83 -55.86 44.72
C ARG A 587 11.79 -56.59 43.77
N PRO A 588 13.09 -56.68 44.08
CA PRO A 588 14.04 -57.42 43.25
C PRO A 588 13.59 -58.87 43.02
N GLY A 589 13.66 -59.33 41.78
CA GLY A 589 13.28 -60.69 41.36
C GLY A 589 11.80 -60.87 41.01
N HIS A 590 10.91 -59.90 41.25
CA HIS A 590 9.54 -59.95 40.74
C HIS A 590 9.44 -59.46 39.28
N PHE A 591 10.29 -58.52 38.90
CA PHE A 591 10.25 -57.83 37.61
C PHE A 591 11.65 -57.77 37.00
N HIS A 592 11.72 -57.71 35.67
CA HIS A 592 12.93 -57.39 34.93
C HIS A 592 12.63 -56.25 33.96
N PHE A 593 13.26 -55.09 34.14
CA PHE A 593 13.01 -53.90 33.34
C PHE A 593 13.98 -53.81 32.16
N HIS A 594 13.44 -53.63 30.96
CA HIS A 594 14.21 -53.46 29.73
C HIS A 594 13.95 -52.06 29.16
N ILE A 595 15.00 -51.27 28.98
CA ILE A 595 14.91 -49.91 28.41
C ILE A 595 15.42 -49.95 26.97
N PHE A 596 14.51 -49.67 26.04
CA PHE A 596 14.73 -49.68 24.61
C PHE A 596 14.60 -48.26 24.07
N GLY A 597 15.73 -47.59 23.82
CA GLY A 597 15.76 -46.24 23.26
C GLY A 597 16.93 -45.40 23.78
N TYR A 598 16.93 -44.14 23.36
CA TYR A 598 17.91 -43.15 23.80
C TYR A 598 17.67 -42.73 25.25
N ILE A 599 18.71 -42.70 26.06
CA ILE A 599 18.66 -42.12 27.42
C ILE A 599 19.08 -40.66 27.33
N HIS A 600 18.21 -39.75 27.79
CA HIS A 600 18.56 -38.34 27.84
C HIS A 600 19.73 -38.09 28.81
N PRO A 601 20.67 -37.17 28.51
CA PRO A 601 21.88 -36.99 29.31
C PRO A 601 21.59 -36.70 30.80
N GLU A 602 20.44 -36.07 31.10
CA GLU A 602 20.00 -35.79 32.46
C GLU A 602 19.83 -37.05 33.34
N TYR A 603 19.55 -38.22 32.74
CA TYR A 603 19.40 -39.49 33.46
C TYR A 603 20.61 -40.40 33.35
N GLN A 604 21.61 -40.07 32.53
CA GLN A 604 22.76 -40.95 32.30
C GLN A 604 23.49 -41.25 33.61
N GLY A 605 23.75 -40.22 34.42
CA GLY A 605 24.39 -40.40 35.74
C GLY A 605 23.59 -41.24 36.73
N VAL A 606 22.25 -41.28 36.60
CA VAL A 606 21.38 -42.14 37.43
C VAL A 606 21.60 -43.60 37.06
N PHE A 607 21.62 -43.93 35.75
CA PHE A 607 21.85 -45.29 35.28
C PHE A 607 23.28 -45.77 35.53
N ASP A 608 24.29 -44.90 35.38
CA ASP A 608 25.69 -45.24 35.64
C ASP A 608 25.92 -45.64 37.11
N GLN A 609 25.12 -45.08 38.03
CA GLN A 609 25.16 -45.39 39.47
C GLN A 609 24.20 -46.52 39.88
N MET A 610 23.26 -46.91 39.00
CA MET A 610 22.24 -47.91 39.30
C MET A 610 22.83 -49.33 39.30
N LYS A 611 23.09 -49.88 40.50
CA LYS A 611 23.58 -51.25 40.68
C LYS A 611 22.44 -52.26 40.82
N ARG A 612 21.60 -52.37 39.79
CA ARG A 612 20.46 -53.31 39.75
C ARG A 612 20.63 -54.34 38.63
N SER A 613 20.65 -55.62 38.99
CA SER A 613 20.76 -56.72 38.01
C SER A 613 19.46 -57.00 37.25
N ASP A 614 18.34 -56.44 37.72
CA ASP A 614 17.00 -56.56 37.16
C ASP A 614 16.61 -55.38 36.25
N VAL A 615 17.61 -54.60 35.80
CA VAL A 615 17.45 -53.53 34.79
C VAL A 615 18.45 -53.76 33.66
N THR A 616 18.00 -53.66 32.41
CA THR A 616 18.84 -53.79 31.21
C THR A 616 18.58 -52.65 30.25
N VAL A 617 19.63 -51.91 29.89
CA VAL A 617 19.59 -50.84 28.90
C VAL A 617 20.11 -51.38 27.56
N HIS A 618 19.25 -51.41 26.54
CA HIS A 618 19.61 -51.93 25.22
C HIS A 618 20.12 -50.84 24.26
N GLY A 619 19.84 -49.57 24.55
CA GLY A 619 20.15 -48.44 23.66
C GLY A 619 19.13 -48.25 22.53
N ARG A 620 19.49 -47.46 21.51
CA ARG A 620 18.63 -47.25 20.33
C ARG A 620 18.57 -48.55 19.51
N TYR A 621 17.36 -48.97 19.13
CA TYR A 621 17.15 -50.08 18.20
C TYR A 621 16.92 -49.55 16.78
N ASP A 622 17.41 -50.26 15.77
CA ASP A 622 17.16 -49.92 14.37
C ASP A 622 15.68 -50.10 14.02
N VAL A 623 15.15 -49.18 13.22
CA VAL A 623 13.79 -49.25 12.68
C VAL A 623 13.64 -50.57 11.92
N GLY A 624 12.85 -51.47 12.48
CA GLY A 624 12.55 -52.78 11.92
C GLY A 624 13.34 -53.96 12.48
N ASN A 625 14.28 -53.74 13.40
CA ASN A 625 14.83 -54.80 14.25
C ASN A 625 14.18 -54.77 15.65
N THR A 626 12.84 -54.71 15.68
CA THR A 626 12.04 -54.60 16.90
C THR A 626 11.79 -55.96 17.57
N SER A 627 12.32 -57.06 17.02
CA SER A 627 12.22 -58.41 17.59
C SER A 627 12.75 -58.50 19.02
N VAL A 628 13.69 -57.62 19.39
CA VAL A 628 14.22 -57.49 20.76
C VAL A 628 13.14 -57.21 21.80
N LEU A 629 12.02 -56.59 21.40
CA LEU A 629 10.87 -56.31 22.28
C LEU A 629 10.17 -57.59 22.76
N GLN A 630 10.27 -58.71 22.02
CA GLN A 630 9.63 -59.98 22.38
C GLN A 630 10.18 -60.60 23.67
N GLN A 631 11.30 -60.09 24.18
CA GLN A 631 11.84 -60.45 25.49
C GLN A 631 10.93 -59.99 26.63
N ALA A 632 10.13 -58.94 26.43
CA ALA A 632 9.20 -58.43 27.42
C ALA A 632 7.79 -59.03 27.27
N ASP A 633 7.03 -59.03 28.36
CA ASP A 633 5.63 -59.45 28.41
C ASP A 633 4.67 -58.25 28.46
N VAL A 634 5.14 -57.15 29.06
CA VAL A 634 4.39 -55.91 29.30
C VAL A 634 5.20 -54.74 28.79
N SER A 635 4.54 -53.67 28.33
CA SER A 635 5.20 -52.41 27.98
C SER A 635 4.68 -51.24 28.82
N LEU A 636 5.52 -50.25 29.13
CA LEU A 636 5.14 -49.02 29.80
C LEU A 636 5.24 -47.83 28.85
N ALA A 637 4.17 -47.04 28.76
CA ALA A 637 4.16 -45.73 28.10
C ALA A 637 3.53 -44.71 29.05
N LEU A 638 4.37 -44.06 29.87
CA LEU A 638 3.94 -43.25 31.02
C LEU A 638 4.12 -41.74 30.81
N SER A 639 3.90 -41.28 29.59
CA SER A 639 4.06 -39.87 29.23
C SER A 639 3.20 -38.96 30.12
N ILE A 640 3.80 -37.86 30.57
CA ILE A 640 3.12 -36.84 31.40
C ILE A 640 2.40 -35.78 30.56
N TRP A 641 2.55 -35.86 29.24
CA TRP A 641 1.96 -34.96 28.26
C TRP A 641 1.03 -35.73 27.31
N PRO A 642 0.03 -35.07 26.71
CA PRO A 642 -0.88 -35.73 25.78
C PRO A 642 -0.11 -36.07 24.51
N GLU A 643 0.19 -37.34 24.29
CA GLU A 643 0.77 -37.75 23.01
C GLU A 643 -0.27 -37.65 21.90
N THR A 644 0.14 -37.26 20.69
CA THR A 644 -0.78 -37.20 19.53
C THR A 644 -1.20 -38.57 19.01
N TYR A 645 -0.31 -39.58 19.14
CA TYR A 645 -0.58 -40.96 18.75
C TYR A 645 0.26 -42.01 19.50
N CYS A 646 1.58 -41.81 19.66
CA CYS A 646 2.56 -42.78 20.19
C CYS A 646 2.81 -44.02 19.28
N ILE A 647 3.79 -43.94 18.38
CA ILE A 647 4.12 -45.05 17.46
C ILE A 647 4.63 -46.28 18.23
N SER A 648 5.40 -46.09 19.31
CA SER A 648 5.94 -47.17 20.14
C SER A 648 4.86 -48.05 20.79
N LEU A 649 3.65 -47.52 21.01
CA LEU A 649 2.50 -48.32 21.45
C LEU A 649 2.06 -49.31 20.36
N SER A 650 2.09 -48.90 19.09
CA SER A 650 1.84 -49.80 17.96
C SER A 650 2.88 -50.91 17.90
N GLU A 651 4.16 -50.56 18.07
CA GLU A 651 5.26 -51.53 18.06
C GLU A 651 5.11 -52.56 19.21
N ALA A 652 4.74 -52.11 20.42
CA ALA A 652 4.48 -53.00 21.54
C ALA A 652 3.37 -54.02 21.25
N TRP A 653 2.24 -53.56 20.69
CA TRP A 653 1.15 -54.45 20.29
C TRP A 653 1.53 -55.41 19.17
N GLN A 654 2.29 -54.95 18.17
CA GLN A 654 2.76 -55.83 17.08
C GLN A 654 3.61 -57.01 17.61
N HIS A 655 4.30 -56.83 18.73
CA HIS A 655 5.08 -57.88 19.40
C HIS A 655 4.32 -58.61 20.51
N GLY A 656 3.03 -58.32 20.72
CA GLY A 656 2.18 -59.00 21.70
C GLY A 656 2.44 -58.60 23.15
N LEU A 657 3.00 -57.42 23.40
CA LEU A 657 3.20 -56.89 24.76
C LEU A 657 1.90 -56.25 25.25
N VAL A 658 1.52 -56.51 26.50
CA VAL A 658 0.37 -55.87 27.14
C VAL A 658 0.80 -54.48 27.65
N PRO A 659 0.24 -53.37 27.15
CA PRO A 659 0.67 -52.05 27.58
C PRO A 659 0.00 -51.58 28.88
N ILE A 660 0.76 -50.85 29.69
CA ILE A 660 0.26 -49.98 30.76
C ILE A 660 0.58 -48.54 30.35
N VAL A 661 -0.46 -47.72 30.22
CA VAL A 661 -0.34 -46.36 29.68
C VAL A 661 -0.94 -45.33 30.62
N THR A 662 -0.45 -44.10 30.56
CA THR A 662 -1.12 -42.97 31.20
C THR A 662 -2.43 -42.60 30.47
N ASP A 663 -3.50 -42.31 31.22
CA ASP A 663 -4.82 -41.99 30.66
C ASP A 663 -4.91 -40.53 30.20
N ILE A 664 -4.17 -40.23 29.13
CA ILE A 664 -3.96 -38.86 28.65
C ILE A 664 -3.67 -38.91 27.15
N GLY A 665 -4.33 -38.03 26.40
CA GLY A 665 -4.15 -37.90 24.96
C GLY A 665 -4.34 -39.21 24.19
N GLY A 666 -3.53 -39.40 23.15
CA GLY A 666 -3.58 -40.57 22.28
C GLY A 666 -3.25 -41.90 22.96
N LEU A 667 -2.57 -41.88 24.11
CA LEU A 667 -2.38 -43.09 24.92
C LEU A 667 -3.70 -43.53 25.55
N GLY A 668 -4.43 -42.60 26.16
CA GLY A 668 -5.75 -42.82 26.72
C GLY A 668 -6.78 -43.25 25.67
N ASP A 669 -6.79 -42.62 24.50
CA ASP A 669 -7.75 -42.95 23.43
C ASP A 669 -7.59 -44.36 22.87
N ARG A 670 -6.34 -44.83 22.75
CA ARG A 670 -6.03 -46.06 22.00
C ARG A 670 -6.13 -47.32 22.85
N VAL A 671 -5.94 -47.22 24.17
CA VAL A 671 -6.07 -48.34 25.11
C VAL A 671 -7.48 -48.40 25.68
N THR A 672 -8.12 -49.57 25.62
CA THR A 672 -9.36 -49.86 26.37
C THR A 672 -8.99 -50.54 27.68
N ASP A 673 -9.20 -49.84 28.80
CA ASP A 673 -8.79 -50.29 30.13
C ASP A 673 -9.34 -51.69 30.46
N GLY A 674 -8.47 -52.58 30.93
CA GLY A 674 -8.83 -53.94 31.29
C GLY A 674 -9.08 -54.90 30.11
N VAL A 675 -8.98 -54.42 28.86
CA VAL A 675 -9.23 -55.23 27.65
C VAL A 675 -7.94 -55.50 26.88
N ASN A 676 -7.31 -54.47 26.32
CA ASN A 676 -6.09 -54.60 25.50
C ASN A 676 -4.87 -53.93 26.14
N GLY A 677 -4.97 -53.60 27.43
CA GLY A 677 -3.98 -52.92 28.25
C GLY A 677 -4.61 -52.36 29.53
N PHE A 678 -3.82 -51.62 30.31
CA PHE A 678 -4.29 -50.87 31.48
C PHE A 678 -4.03 -49.37 31.32
N LYS A 679 -4.97 -48.58 31.84
CA LYS A 679 -4.83 -47.15 32.00
C LYS A 679 -4.46 -46.81 33.44
N VAL A 680 -3.58 -45.84 33.62
CA VAL A 680 -3.18 -45.32 34.94
C VAL A 680 -3.18 -43.79 34.96
N PRO A 681 -3.38 -43.16 36.12
CA PRO A 681 -3.18 -41.72 36.25
C PRO A 681 -1.71 -41.31 36.04
N VAL A 682 -1.51 -40.08 35.57
CA VAL A 682 -0.18 -39.49 35.40
C VAL A 682 0.57 -39.40 36.73
N SER A 683 1.87 -39.70 36.72
CA SER A 683 2.77 -39.58 37.87
C SER A 683 2.36 -40.38 39.11
N ARG A 684 1.76 -41.56 38.92
CA ARG A 684 1.35 -42.48 40.01
C ARG A 684 2.05 -43.84 39.91
N PRO A 685 3.33 -43.93 40.32
CA PRO A 685 4.12 -45.17 40.23
C PRO A 685 3.54 -46.30 41.09
N ASP A 686 2.84 -45.97 42.18
CA ASP A 686 2.15 -46.92 43.04
C ASP A 686 1.05 -47.69 42.29
N ILE A 687 0.21 -46.98 41.52
CA ILE A 687 -0.84 -47.61 40.71
C ILE A 687 -0.22 -48.43 39.57
N VAL A 688 0.87 -47.97 38.96
CA VAL A 688 1.59 -48.75 37.94
C VAL A 688 2.10 -50.07 38.53
N LEU A 689 2.70 -50.03 39.72
CA LEU A 689 3.18 -51.22 40.41
C LEU A 689 2.05 -52.19 40.75
N GLU A 690 0.88 -51.69 41.19
CA GLU A 690 -0.31 -52.52 41.41
C GLU A 690 -0.75 -53.26 40.13
N ARG A 691 -0.75 -52.58 38.98
CA ARG A 691 -1.08 -53.23 37.69
C ARG A 691 -0.04 -54.25 37.27
N LEU A 692 1.25 -53.97 37.50
CA LEU A 692 2.32 -54.93 37.25
C LEU A 692 2.21 -56.17 38.15
N GLU A 693 1.93 -56.01 39.44
CA GLU A 693 1.70 -57.13 40.37
C GLU A 693 0.45 -57.94 40.01
N LEU A 694 -0.61 -57.29 39.52
CA LEU A 694 -1.80 -57.97 39.00
C LEU A 694 -1.46 -58.83 37.78
N LEU A 695 -0.72 -58.29 36.81
CA LEU A 695 -0.29 -59.03 35.62
C LEU A 695 0.72 -60.15 35.94
N ARG A 696 1.52 -59.97 36.99
CA ARG A 696 2.45 -60.99 37.49
C ARG A 696 1.72 -62.13 38.21
N SER A 697 0.68 -61.81 38.98
CA SER A 697 -0.08 -62.79 39.78
C SER A 697 -1.20 -63.51 39.03
N SER A 698 -1.67 -62.97 37.89
CA SER A 698 -2.77 -63.55 37.12
C SER A 698 -2.42 -63.82 35.65
N ASP A 699 -2.06 -65.07 35.39
CA ASP A 699 -1.87 -65.61 34.04
C ASP A 699 -3.12 -65.50 33.17
N SER A 700 -4.30 -65.72 33.74
CA SER A 700 -5.58 -65.61 33.03
C SER A 700 -5.83 -64.20 32.50
N ILE A 701 -5.53 -63.16 33.30
CA ILE A 701 -5.70 -61.77 32.87
C ILE A 701 -4.69 -61.44 31.78
N ARG A 702 -3.42 -61.77 31.98
CA ARG A 702 -2.36 -61.49 31.00
C ARG A 702 -2.63 -62.17 29.66
N LYS A 703 -3.06 -63.44 29.66
CA LYS A 703 -3.44 -64.17 28.45
C LYS A 703 -4.62 -63.52 27.74
N LYS A 704 -5.70 -63.21 28.48
CA LYS A 704 -6.90 -62.58 27.91
C LYS A 704 -6.59 -61.23 27.26
N MET A 705 -5.75 -60.42 27.90
CA MET A 705 -5.33 -59.13 27.35
C MET A 705 -4.48 -59.29 26.09
N MET A 706 -3.52 -60.23 26.10
CA MET A 706 -2.69 -60.52 24.95
C MET A 706 -3.51 -61.01 23.76
N GLU A 707 -4.53 -61.83 23.98
CA GLU A 707 -5.47 -62.31 22.94
C GLU A 707 -6.36 -61.19 22.37
N ALA A 708 -6.59 -60.11 23.12
CA ALA A 708 -7.33 -58.94 22.64
C ALA A 708 -6.49 -58.03 21.74
N ILE A 709 -5.17 -58.23 21.67
CA ILE A 709 -4.28 -57.49 20.77
C ILE A 709 -4.52 -57.98 19.35
N SER A 710 -4.97 -57.07 18.47
CA SER A 710 -5.28 -57.38 17.08
C SER A 710 -4.77 -56.29 16.12
N PRO A 711 -4.59 -56.60 14.82
CA PRO A 711 -4.15 -55.62 13.82
C PRO A 711 -4.96 -54.33 13.75
N LYS A 712 -6.23 -54.35 14.21
CA LYS A 712 -7.10 -53.17 14.27
C LYS A 712 -6.63 -52.08 15.24
N LEU A 713 -5.68 -52.38 16.13
CA LEU A 713 -5.19 -51.44 17.16
C LEU A 713 -4.10 -50.48 16.64
N TRP A 714 -3.58 -50.71 15.44
CA TRP A 714 -2.59 -49.84 14.83
C TRP A 714 -2.90 -49.60 13.35
N THR A 715 -2.28 -48.56 12.82
CA THR A 715 -2.46 -48.12 11.44
C THR A 715 -1.52 -48.89 10.52
N HIS A 716 -2.07 -49.46 9.44
CA HIS A 716 -1.30 -50.17 8.43
C HIS A 716 -0.81 -49.22 7.32
N GLU A 717 0.47 -49.35 6.95
CA GLU A 717 1.13 -48.44 6.00
C GLU A 717 0.44 -48.41 4.62
N LYS A 718 0.02 -49.57 4.09
CA LYS A 718 -0.65 -49.66 2.78
C LYS A 718 -2.03 -49.00 2.74
N GLU A 719 -2.84 -49.21 3.77
CA GLU A 719 -4.18 -48.61 3.86
C GLU A 719 -4.07 -47.10 4.04
N TYR A 720 -3.14 -46.67 4.89
CA TYR A 720 -2.81 -45.26 5.08
C TYR A 720 -2.37 -44.60 3.78
N GLY A 721 -1.42 -45.19 3.05
CA GLY A 721 -0.92 -44.67 1.79
C GLY A 721 -2.01 -44.56 0.72
N LYS A 722 -2.90 -45.56 0.62
CA LYS A 722 -4.06 -45.50 -0.28
C LYS A 722 -4.99 -44.34 0.07
N GLY A 723 -5.35 -44.20 1.35
CA GLY A 723 -6.19 -43.10 1.83
C GLY A 723 -5.55 -41.73 1.61
N LEU A 724 -4.24 -41.61 1.82
CA LEU A 724 -3.48 -40.38 1.56
C LEU A 724 -3.45 -40.03 0.07
N LEU A 725 -3.25 -41.01 -0.81
CA LEU A 725 -3.29 -40.79 -2.25
C LEU A 725 -4.68 -40.35 -2.73
N GLU A 726 -5.74 -40.94 -2.19
CA GLU A 726 -7.13 -40.51 -2.45
C GLU A 726 -7.37 -39.08 -1.96
N LEU A 727 -6.87 -38.73 -0.77
CA LEU A 727 -6.93 -37.39 -0.21
C LEU A 727 -6.21 -36.37 -1.10
N TYR A 728 -4.96 -36.66 -1.48
CA TYR A 728 -4.19 -35.81 -2.39
C TYR A 728 -4.92 -35.60 -3.73
N ARG A 729 -5.47 -36.66 -4.32
CA ARG A 729 -6.23 -36.56 -5.58
C ARG A 729 -7.48 -35.71 -5.42
N ARG A 730 -8.13 -35.72 -4.25
CA ARG A 730 -9.36 -34.97 -3.96
C ARG A 730 -9.12 -33.46 -3.86
N ILE A 731 -8.01 -33.04 -3.25
CA ILE A 731 -7.70 -31.62 -3.00
C ILE A 731 -6.82 -30.98 -4.07
N ALA A 732 -6.12 -31.78 -4.86
CA ALA A 732 -5.25 -31.27 -5.90
C ALA A 732 -6.04 -30.47 -6.94
N PRO A 733 -5.40 -29.50 -7.64
CA PRO A 733 -6.06 -28.63 -8.60
C PRO A 733 -6.89 -29.41 -9.62
N ARG A 734 -8.14 -28.95 -9.84
CA ARG A 734 -9.06 -29.48 -10.84
C ARG A 734 -8.81 -28.93 -12.23
N ARG A 735 -7.99 -27.89 -12.35
CA ARG A 735 -7.44 -27.39 -13.60
C ARG A 735 -5.92 -27.41 -13.52
N SER A 736 -5.26 -27.47 -14.68
CA SER A 736 -3.81 -27.32 -14.72
C SER A 736 -3.44 -25.91 -14.29
N MET A 737 -2.48 -25.82 -13.39
CA MET A 737 -1.78 -24.58 -13.10
C MET A 737 -0.56 -24.45 -14.04
N GLY A 738 -0.11 -23.23 -14.27
CA GLY A 738 1.03 -22.90 -15.12
C GLY A 738 2.34 -22.79 -14.34
N VAL A 739 3.46 -22.87 -15.05
CA VAL A 739 4.79 -22.60 -14.49
C VAL A 739 5.05 -21.09 -14.52
N SER A 740 5.58 -20.53 -13.43
CA SER A 740 5.92 -19.11 -13.30
C SER A 740 7.02 -18.90 -12.25
N GLU A 741 7.43 -17.66 -12.05
CA GLU A 741 8.36 -17.24 -10.98
C GLU A 741 7.60 -16.42 -9.92
N LEU A 742 6.50 -16.98 -9.42
CA LEU A 742 5.60 -16.26 -8.52
C LEU A 742 6.22 -16.15 -7.13
N GLN A 743 6.45 -14.93 -6.65
CA GLN A 743 7.11 -14.65 -5.37
C GLN A 743 6.17 -13.88 -4.44
N PHE A 744 5.23 -14.59 -3.82
CA PHE A 744 4.37 -13.99 -2.81
C PHE A 744 5.04 -13.89 -1.44
N ASP A 745 4.88 -12.73 -0.82
CA ASP A 745 4.95 -12.53 0.62
C ASP A 745 3.55 -12.18 1.17
N VAL A 746 3.37 -12.24 2.48
CA VAL A 746 2.07 -11.93 3.12
C VAL A 746 1.56 -10.51 2.84
N GLY A 747 2.45 -9.54 2.63
CA GLY A 747 2.10 -8.16 2.29
C GLY A 747 1.44 -8.07 0.91
N GLN A 748 1.91 -8.86 -0.06
CA GLN A 748 1.28 -9.01 -1.37
C GLN A 748 -0.08 -9.72 -1.31
N LEU A 749 -0.38 -10.39 -0.20
CA LEU A 749 -1.66 -11.06 0.06
C LEU A 749 -2.56 -10.26 1.01
N HIS A 750 -2.35 -8.95 1.17
CA HIS A 750 -3.19 -8.07 2.01
C HIS A 750 -3.19 -8.43 3.51
N ILE A 751 -2.11 -9.03 3.99
CA ILE A 751 -1.88 -9.26 5.41
C ILE A 751 -0.75 -8.35 5.86
N LEU A 752 -0.97 -7.63 6.96
CA LEU A 752 0.09 -6.84 7.57
C LEU A 752 1.20 -7.81 8.04
N PRO A 753 2.44 -7.71 7.53
CA PRO A 753 3.50 -8.63 7.90
C PRO A 753 3.86 -8.45 9.37
N ILE A 754 3.81 -9.55 10.12
CA ILE A 754 4.21 -9.60 11.52
C ILE A 754 5.33 -10.64 11.66
N ALA A 755 6.54 -10.20 11.98
CA ALA A 755 7.68 -11.13 12.04
C ALA A 755 7.55 -12.11 13.22
N SER A 756 7.14 -11.59 14.38
CA SER A 756 6.97 -12.37 15.60
C SER A 756 5.70 -12.00 16.35
N TRP A 757 5.07 -13.01 16.95
CA TRP A 757 3.89 -12.88 17.79
C TRP A 757 4.22 -12.38 19.23
N ARG A 758 5.48 -12.48 19.67
CA ARG A 758 5.87 -12.21 21.08
C ARG A 758 5.91 -10.72 21.45
N HIS A 759 6.09 -9.84 20.47
CA HIS A 759 6.37 -8.41 20.69
C HIS A 759 5.25 -7.48 20.21
N GLN A 760 4.08 -8.03 19.88
CA GLN A 760 2.97 -7.24 19.35
C GLN A 760 1.82 -7.15 20.35
N ALA A 761 1.69 -5.98 20.98
CA ALA A 761 0.40 -5.51 21.44
C ALA A 761 -0.40 -5.03 20.22
N PRO A 762 -1.73 -5.22 20.14
CA PRO A 762 -2.49 -4.85 18.96
C PRO A 762 -2.39 -3.33 18.68
N PRO A 763 -2.00 -2.90 17.48
CA PRO A 763 -1.97 -1.48 17.14
C PRO A 763 -3.41 -0.96 17.02
N ARG A 764 -3.85 -0.16 17.99
CA ARG A 764 -5.04 0.69 17.86
C ARG A 764 -4.69 1.86 16.94
N HIS A 765 -5.23 1.83 15.72
CA HIS A 765 -5.41 2.96 14.80
C HIS A 765 -4.22 3.90 14.59
N ILE A 766 -3.44 3.62 13.53
CA ILE A 766 -2.60 4.63 12.88
C ILE A 766 -3.40 5.10 11.66
N PHE A 767 -4.14 6.20 11.82
CA PHE A 767 -4.50 7.04 10.68
C PHE A 767 -3.32 7.98 10.45
N ASP A 768 -2.86 8.04 9.21
CA ASP A 768 -1.66 8.78 8.80
C ASP A 768 -1.59 10.18 9.41
N PRO A 769 -0.40 10.63 9.85
CA PRO A 769 -0.22 12.03 10.25
C PRO A 769 -0.50 12.95 9.04
N PRO A 770 -0.98 14.18 9.28
CA PRO A 770 -1.15 15.15 8.21
C PRO A 770 0.22 15.41 7.56
N ILE A 771 0.30 15.16 6.25
CA ILE A 771 1.46 15.56 5.43
C ILE A 771 1.47 17.09 5.41
N SER A 772 2.27 17.72 6.27
CA SER A 772 2.61 19.14 6.09
C SER A 772 3.39 19.24 4.79
N ARG A 773 2.96 20.13 3.89
CA ARG A 773 3.75 20.44 2.71
C ARG A 773 4.84 21.43 3.12
N ASP A 774 6.08 20.97 3.17
CA ASP A 774 7.25 21.79 3.51
C ASP A 774 7.78 22.60 2.31
N LEU A 775 7.12 22.47 1.15
CA LEU A 775 7.46 23.11 -0.12
C LEU A 775 6.32 24.00 -0.66
N SER A 776 6.69 25.11 -1.29
CA SER A 776 5.81 25.97 -2.08
C SER A 776 6.47 26.32 -3.42
N ILE A 777 5.65 26.58 -4.44
CA ILE A 777 6.10 27.07 -5.76
C ILE A 777 5.79 28.55 -5.99
N GLY A 778 5.10 29.18 -5.03
CA GLY A 778 4.83 30.61 -5.01
C GLY A 778 5.59 31.29 -3.88
N LEU A 779 5.83 32.59 -4.05
CA LEU A 779 6.45 33.43 -3.04
C LEU A 779 5.63 33.35 -1.75
N PRO A 780 6.26 33.03 -0.61
CA PRO A 780 5.53 32.94 0.65
C PRO A 780 4.82 34.27 1.01
N PRO A 781 3.53 34.24 1.41
CA PRO A 781 2.66 35.41 1.51
C PRO A 781 3.11 36.47 2.54
N GLN A 782 4.00 36.10 3.46
CA GLN A 782 4.65 36.99 4.40
C GLN A 782 5.63 37.98 3.75
N ILE A 783 6.02 37.80 2.49
CA ILE A 783 6.92 38.70 1.76
C ILE A 783 6.07 39.65 0.93
N ILE A 784 5.84 40.86 1.44
CA ILE A 784 4.97 41.87 0.81
C ILE A 784 5.75 43.05 0.23
N ASP A 785 7.06 43.14 0.48
CA ASP A 785 7.94 44.20 -0.01
C ASP A 785 9.41 43.76 0.03
N TRP A 786 10.31 44.48 -0.65
CA TRP A 786 11.73 44.15 -0.74
C TRP A 786 12.62 45.36 -0.43
N PHE A 787 13.70 45.14 0.31
CA PHE A 787 14.58 46.23 0.75
C PHE A 787 16.07 46.01 0.46
N ALA A 788 16.49 44.79 0.10
CA ALA A 788 17.87 44.50 -0.28
C ALA A 788 17.95 43.36 -1.30
N ILE A 789 18.86 43.50 -2.27
CA ILE A 789 19.27 42.48 -3.24
C ILE A 789 20.79 42.38 -3.13
N GLN A 790 21.32 41.23 -2.69
CA GLN A 790 22.74 41.01 -2.43
C GLN A 790 23.34 41.97 -1.40
N GLY A 791 23.71 41.45 -0.22
CA GLY A 791 24.25 42.29 0.86
C GLY A 791 24.17 41.65 2.25
N ALA A 792 23.63 40.44 2.36
CA ALA A 792 23.68 39.67 3.59
C ALA A 792 25.07 39.03 3.74
N GLN A 793 25.57 38.95 4.98
CA GLN A 793 26.65 38.04 5.30
C GLN A 793 26.04 36.64 5.50
N CYS A 794 26.58 35.63 4.81
CA CYS A 794 26.11 34.26 4.91
C CYS A 794 27.23 33.24 4.70
N TYR A 795 27.06 32.07 5.30
CA TYR A 795 27.91 30.90 5.10
C TYR A 795 27.08 29.63 5.20
N VAL A 796 27.43 28.62 4.40
CA VAL A 796 26.76 27.31 4.37
C VAL A 796 27.68 26.30 5.04
N ASP A 797 27.18 25.66 6.09
CA ASP A 797 27.93 24.64 6.84
C ASP A 797 27.95 23.31 6.05
N ASP A 798 26.80 22.87 5.53
CA ASP A 798 26.67 21.67 4.70
C ASP A 798 25.46 21.70 3.76
N ILE A 799 25.52 20.90 2.69
CA ILE A 799 24.42 20.59 1.77
C ILE A 799 24.29 19.07 1.66
N CYS A 800 23.10 18.52 1.90
CA CYS A 800 22.82 17.07 1.95
C CYS A 800 23.81 16.32 2.85
N HIS A 801 24.12 16.90 4.02
CA HIS A 801 25.09 16.39 5.00
C HIS A 801 26.54 16.29 4.47
N CYS A 802 26.84 16.95 3.33
CA CYS A 802 28.17 17.08 2.77
C CYS A 802 28.78 18.44 3.12
N VAL A 803 29.90 18.43 3.84
CA VAL A 803 30.64 19.65 4.22
C VAL A 803 31.42 20.19 3.01
N LEU A 804 31.16 21.44 2.64
CA LEU A 804 31.67 22.12 1.43
C LEU A 804 33.13 22.59 1.58
N SER A 805 34.03 21.62 1.71
CA SER A 805 35.49 21.80 1.77
C SER A 805 36.14 21.47 0.43
N GLU A 806 37.38 21.90 0.20
CA GLU A 806 38.08 21.63 -1.08
C GLU A 806 38.00 20.15 -1.49
N GLY A 807 37.55 19.88 -2.73
CA GLY A 807 37.35 18.52 -3.26
C GLY A 807 36.11 17.77 -2.73
N TYR A 808 35.10 18.46 -2.21
CA TYR A 808 33.83 17.85 -1.77
C TYR A 808 33.06 17.16 -2.91
N GLU A 809 33.24 17.61 -4.15
CA GLU A 809 32.51 17.11 -5.33
C GLU A 809 32.74 15.61 -5.55
N LYS A 810 33.96 15.14 -5.23
CA LYS A 810 34.33 13.71 -5.33
C LYS A 810 33.79 12.85 -4.17
N ARG A 811 33.32 13.48 -3.10
CA ARG A 811 32.85 12.82 -1.87
C ARG A 811 31.33 12.85 -1.72
N PHE A 812 30.64 13.65 -2.53
CA PHE A 812 29.19 13.75 -2.52
C PHE A 812 28.55 12.41 -2.88
N LYS A 813 27.57 11.99 -2.10
CA LYS A 813 26.73 10.82 -2.39
C LYS A 813 25.34 11.30 -2.73
N ALA A 814 24.72 10.68 -3.72
CA ALA A 814 23.34 11.01 -4.08
C ALA A 814 22.43 10.90 -2.85
N ALA A 815 21.59 11.92 -2.65
CA ALA A 815 20.69 12.01 -1.50
C ALA A 815 19.24 11.94 -1.96
N ASP A 816 18.40 11.26 -1.17
CA ASP A 816 16.95 11.14 -1.44
C ASP A 816 16.18 12.40 -1.01
N GLU A 817 16.79 13.27 -0.22
CA GLU A 817 16.20 14.52 0.27
C GLU A 817 17.22 15.67 0.23
N PHE A 818 16.73 16.87 -0.07
CA PHE A 818 17.53 18.09 -0.05
C PHE A 818 17.67 18.55 1.41
N HIS A 819 18.90 18.85 1.83
CA HIS A 819 19.19 19.44 3.13
C HIS A 819 20.18 20.60 2.95
N ILE A 820 19.99 21.69 3.68
CA ILE A 820 20.96 22.79 3.76
C ILE A 820 20.97 23.38 5.17
N ARG A 821 22.17 23.62 5.69
CA ARG A 821 22.39 24.25 6.99
C ARG A 821 23.46 25.32 6.91
N GLY A 822 23.28 26.41 7.65
CA GLY A 822 24.25 27.51 7.65
C GLY A 822 23.85 28.66 8.58
N TRP A 823 24.40 29.85 8.33
CA TRP A 823 24.03 31.08 9.02
C TRP A 823 23.98 32.27 8.08
N THR A 824 23.14 33.26 8.42
CA THR A 824 23.02 34.52 7.69
C THR A 824 22.52 35.68 8.56
N PHE A 825 23.00 36.89 8.28
CA PHE A 825 22.48 38.15 8.81
C PHE A 825 22.75 39.32 7.85
N LEU A 826 21.96 40.39 7.95
CA LEU A 826 22.22 41.65 7.24
C LEU A 826 22.97 42.61 8.17
N PRO A 827 24.01 43.31 7.68
CA PRO A 827 24.60 44.43 8.40
C PRO A 827 23.50 45.44 8.80
N ASP A 828 23.62 45.99 10.01
CA ASP A 828 22.70 46.99 10.57
C ASP A 828 21.26 46.52 10.86
N VAL A 829 20.97 45.21 10.77
CA VAL A 829 19.68 44.62 11.12
C VAL A 829 19.81 43.64 12.29
N ASN A 830 19.26 44.03 13.45
CA ASN A 830 19.38 43.28 14.71
C ASN A 830 18.25 42.27 14.98
N THR A 831 17.24 42.20 14.09
CA THR A 831 16.08 41.32 14.24
C THR A 831 16.27 40.05 13.40
N SER A 832 16.01 38.87 14.00
CA SER A 832 16.22 37.60 13.30
C SER A 832 15.24 37.37 12.16
N GLY A 833 13.94 37.67 12.25
CA GLY A 833 13.02 37.38 11.13
C GLY A 833 12.92 35.89 10.73
N GLN A 834 12.22 35.60 9.63
CA GLN A 834 12.05 34.25 9.07
C GLN A 834 13.02 34.01 7.90
N ILE A 835 13.48 32.77 7.71
CA ILE A 835 14.33 32.41 6.56
C ILE A 835 13.57 31.44 5.66
N HIS A 836 13.64 31.72 4.36
CA HIS A 836 13.25 30.76 3.34
C HIS A 836 14.42 30.48 2.42
N ILE A 837 14.53 29.24 1.98
CA ILE A 837 15.44 28.85 0.91
C ILE A 837 14.61 28.80 -0.36
N VAL A 838 15.16 29.36 -1.45
CA VAL A 838 14.57 29.25 -2.78
C VAL A 838 15.55 28.53 -3.70
N LEU A 839 15.09 27.47 -4.35
CA LEU A 839 15.80 26.84 -5.46
C LEU A 839 15.31 27.51 -6.74
N VAL A 840 16.24 28.16 -7.45
CA VAL A 840 15.98 28.88 -8.69
C VAL A 840 16.50 28.04 -9.85
N SER A 841 15.61 27.53 -10.69
CA SER A 841 15.99 26.69 -11.82
C SER A 841 16.91 27.44 -12.79
N ASP A 842 17.90 26.76 -13.36
CA ASP A 842 18.73 27.29 -14.43
C ASP A 842 17.91 27.53 -15.72
N ASP A 843 16.83 26.78 -15.90
CA ASP A 843 15.83 27.02 -16.94
C ASP A 843 14.96 28.24 -16.58
N PRO A 844 14.90 29.29 -17.44
CA PRO A 844 14.03 30.45 -17.21
C PRO A 844 12.55 30.08 -17.01
N GLU A 845 12.07 29.04 -17.69
CA GLU A 845 10.70 28.53 -17.58
C GLU A 845 10.54 27.48 -16.47
N GLY A 846 11.65 27.06 -15.84
CA GLY A 846 11.65 26.11 -14.73
C GLY A 846 11.07 26.70 -13.43
N PRO A 847 10.64 25.86 -12.47
CA PRO A 847 9.97 26.31 -11.27
C PRO A 847 10.94 26.98 -10.28
N LEU A 848 10.35 27.83 -9.43
CA LEU A 848 10.96 28.25 -8.17
C LEU A 848 10.44 27.35 -7.07
N ILE A 849 11.32 26.86 -6.20
CA ILE A 849 10.93 25.98 -5.09
C ILE A 849 11.32 26.66 -3.79
N PHE A 850 10.32 27.10 -3.03
CA PHE A 850 10.46 27.73 -1.74
C PHE A 850 10.29 26.71 -0.62
N MET A 851 11.13 26.81 0.40
CA MET A 851 11.03 25.99 1.61
C MET A 851 11.34 26.83 2.84
N HIS A 852 10.58 26.59 3.91
CA HIS A 852 10.79 27.30 5.16
C HIS A 852 11.99 26.71 5.91
N ALA A 853 12.94 27.55 6.33
CA ALA A 853 14.07 27.14 7.14
C ALA A 853 13.80 27.38 8.63
N GLN A 854 14.12 26.39 9.46
CA GLN A 854 14.11 26.54 10.91
C GLN A 854 15.30 27.39 11.36
N ARG A 855 15.04 28.39 12.21
CA ARG A 855 16.08 29.26 12.78
C ARG A 855 16.85 28.53 13.89
N GLU A 856 18.18 28.58 13.82
CA GLU A 856 19.08 28.02 14.84
C GLU A 856 19.78 29.12 15.66
N ILE A 857 20.07 28.84 16.92
CA ILE A 857 20.88 29.72 17.77
C ILE A 857 22.36 29.47 17.46
N ARG A 858 23.10 30.54 17.11
CA ARG A 858 24.52 30.48 16.74
C ARG A 858 25.37 31.46 17.55
N SER A 859 25.65 31.09 18.80
CA SER A 859 26.40 31.94 19.74
C SER A 859 27.87 32.17 19.34
N ASP A 860 28.43 31.27 18.56
CA ASP A 860 29.76 31.37 17.93
C ASP A 860 29.83 32.55 16.97
N ILE A 861 28.78 32.79 16.18
CA ILE A 861 28.71 33.89 15.22
C ILE A 861 28.61 35.24 15.93
N SER A 862 27.84 35.33 17.02
CA SER A 862 27.79 36.56 17.85
C SER A 862 29.15 36.89 18.50
N LYS A 863 30.02 35.90 18.74
CA LYS A 863 31.40 36.14 19.21
C LYS A 863 32.32 36.65 18.10
N LEU A 864 32.14 36.17 16.88
CA LEU A 864 32.96 36.54 15.72
C LEU A 864 32.65 37.96 15.20
N PHE A 865 31.37 38.34 15.17
CA PHE A 865 30.92 39.59 14.53
C PHE A 865 30.36 40.63 15.52
N GLY A 866 30.38 40.36 16.82
CA GLY A 866 30.00 41.29 17.89
C GLY A 866 28.50 41.31 18.25
N SER A 867 28.11 42.20 19.18
CA SER A 867 26.77 42.25 19.79
C SER A 867 25.64 42.71 18.87
N ASN A 868 25.96 43.21 17.68
CA ASN A 868 24.98 43.71 16.71
C ASN A 868 24.36 42.60 15.83
N VAL A 869 24.84 41.35 15.96
CA VAL A 869 24.31 40.20 15.21
C VAL A 869 23.14 39.55 15.95
N PRO A 870 22.03 39.22 15.27
CA PRO A 870 20.91 38.52 15.89
C PRO A 870 21.31 37.17 16.48
N ARG A 871 20.85 36.84 17.70
CA ARG A 871 21.18 35.57 18.40
C ARG A 871 20.76 34.31 17.63
N ARG A 872 19.70 34.39 16.82
CA ARG A 872 19.23 33.32 15.94
C ARG A 872 19.66 33.61 14.50
N SER A 873 20.96 33.62 14.23
CA SER A 873 21.51 33.83 12.88
C SER A 873 21.64 32.54 12.06
N GLY A 874 21.53 31.36 12.69
CA GLY A 874 21.59 30.08 11.99
C GLY A 874 20.28 29.70 11.31
N PHE A 875 20.36 28.79 10.34
CA PHE A 875 19.23 28.19 9.66
C PHE A 875 19.49 26.74 9.24
N ALA A 876 18.42 25.94 9.17
CA ALA A 876 18.42 24.61 8.58
C ALA A 876 17.09 24.37 7.81
N ALA A 877 17.18 23.79 6.62
CA ALA A 877 16.02 23.39 5.82
C ALA A 877 16.21 21.98 5.27
N GLN A 878 15.11 21.22 5.21
CA GLN A 878 15.08 19.88 4.66
C GLN A 878 13.76 19.67 3.89
N ALA A 879 13.84 19.07 2.70
CA ALA A 879 12.66 18.76 1.91
C ALA A 879 12.92 17.62 0.89
N ALA A 880 11.89 16.81 0.63
CA ALA A 880 11.92 15.81 -0.42
C ALA A 880 11.54 16.42 -1.79
N LEU A 881 12.40 16.25 -2.81
CA LEU A 881 12.16 16.71 -4.18
C LEU A 881 11.77 15.51 -5.04
N ARG A 882 10.47 15.30 -5.25
CA ARG A 882 9.92 14.12 -5.95
C ARG A 882 9.24 14.48 -7.26
N GLY A 883 9.52 13.69 -8.29
CA GLY A 883 8.87 13.79 -9.61
C GLY A 883 9.59 14.70 -10.61
N LYS A 884 9.18 14.60 -11.89
CA LYS A 884 9.84 15.27 -13.02
C LYS A 884 9.83 16.80 -12.93
N TRP A 885 8.85 17.38 -12.24
CA TRP A 885 8.71 18.84 -12.13
C TRP A 885 9.84 19.52 -11.35
N CYS A 886 10.50 18.81 -10.44
CA CYS A 886 11.63 19.32 -9.67
C CYS A 886 12.98 18.82 -10.18
N GLU A 887 13.02 18.11 -11.31
CA GLU A 887 14.28 17.73 -11.96
C GLU A 887 14.95 18.93 -12.62
N GLY A 888 16.26 18.85 -12.80
CA GLY A 888 17.07 19.90 -13.40
C GLY A 888 18.08 20.50 -12.43
N ARG A 889 18.69 21.59 -12.87
CA ARG A 889 19.79 22.26 -12.17
C ARG A 889 19.28 23.53 -11.50
N TYR A 890 19.63 23.74 -10.24
CA TYR A 890 19.10 24.81 -9.40
C TYR A 890 20.21 25.59 -8.69
N ARG A 891 20.12 26.92 -8.77
CA ARG A 891 20.86 27.85 -7.91
C ARG A 891 20.13 28.04 -6.60
N ILE A 892 20.86 28.23 -5.50
CA ILE A 892 20.26 28.37 -4.17
C ILE A 892 20.24 29.85 -3.76
N GLY A 893 19.06 30.37 -3.43
CA GLY A 893 18.86 31.68 -2.82
C GLY A 893 18.36 31.58 -1.38
N ILE A 894 18.69 32.58 -0.58
CA ILE A 894 18.20 32.80 0.78
C ILE A 894 17.33 34.06 0.79
N ILE A 895 16.15 33.97 1.38
CA ILE A 895 15.27 35.11 1.63
C ILE A 895 15.10 35.29 3.14
N ASN A 896 15.56 36.43 3.66
CA ASN A 896 15.34 36.81 5.06
C ASN A 896 14.18 37.80 5.16
N VAL A 897 13.11 37.43 5.86
CA VAL A 897 11.86 38.18 5.97
C VAL A 897 11.74 38.82 7.35
N ILE A 898 11.70 40.15 7.39
CA ILE A 898 11.66 40.94 8.62
C ILE A 898 10.52 41.94 8.52
N ASN A 899 9.52 41.81 9.41
CA ASN A 899 8.33 42.67 9.43
C ASN A 899 7.62 42.80 8.06
N GLY A 900 7.55 41.70 7.32
CA GLY A 900 6.92 41.65 5.99
C GLY A 900 7.84 42.02 4.82
N ARG A 901 9.06 42.48 5.08
CA ARG A 901 10.01 42.92 4.03
C ARG A 901 11.10 41.86 3.84
N GLY A 902 11.32 41.46 2.59
CA GLY A 902 12.31 40.47 2.20
C GLY A 902 13.65 41.09 1.80
N ALA A 903 14.73 40.38 2.11
CA ALA A 903 16.06 40.59 1.55
C ALA A 903 16.54 39.32 0.87
N PHE A 904 16.95 39.43 -0.39
CA PHE A 904 17.34 38.31 -1.24
C PHE A 904 18.87 38.19 -1.36
N GLN A 905 19.39 36.99 -1.12
CA GLN A 905 20.81 36.66 -1.24
C GLN A 905 20.97 35.36 -2.06
N LEU A 906 21.47 35.46 -3.29
CA LEU A 906 21.85 34.29 -4.09
C LEU A 906 23.22 33.77 -3.65
N LEU A 907 23.35 32.46 -3.48
CA LEU A 907 24.57 31.79 -3.03
C LEU A 907 25.43 31.38 -4.23
N SER A 908 26.71 31.09 -3.95
CA SER A 908 27.65 30.52 -4.92
C SER A 908 27.49 29.01 -5.11
N HIS A 909 26.50 28.37 -4.48
CA HIS A 909 26.29 26.92 -4.52
C HIS A 909 24.94 26.58 -5.15
N GLY A 910 24.89 25.44 -5.83
CA GLY A 910 23.69 24.90 -6.46
C GLY A 910 23.62 23.37 -6.40
N VAL A 911 22.49 22.83 -6.82
CA VAL A 911 22.23 21.38 -6.84
C VAL A 911 21.68 20.93 -8.18
N GLU A 912 21.91 19.67 -8.52
CA GLU A 912 21.28 18.99 -9.65
C GLU A 912 20.39 17.86 -9.15
N VAL A 913 19.13 17.86 -9.58
CA VAL A 913 18.11 16.89 -9.21
C VAL A 913 17.78 16.04 -10.42
N LYS A 914 17.87 14.72 -10.28
CA LYS A 914 17.59 13.76 -11.35
C LYS A 914 17.09 12.44 -10.76
N GLY A 915 16.06 11.85 -11.36
CA GLY A 915 15.47 10.61 -10.87
C GLY A 915 14.93 10.71 -9.45
N SER A 916 14.41 11.88 -9.07
CA SER A 916 13.98 12.22 -7.69
C SER A 916 15.09 12.10 -6.62
N LYS A 917 16.36 12.27 -7.01
CA LYS A 917 17.51 12.35 -6.10
C LYS A 917 18.35 13.58 -6.39
N ILE A 918 19.03 14.09 -5.37
CA ILE A 918 20.06 15.12 -5.52
C ILE A 918 21.33 14.37 -5.97
N GLU A 919 21.67 14.45 -7.25
CA GLU A 919 22.83 13.73 -7.80
C GLU A 919 24.14 14.48 -7.55
N GLN A 920 24.10 15.81 -7.59
CA GLN A 920 25.30 16.64 -7.51
C GLN A 920 25.06 17.96 -6.77
N VAL A 921 26.09 18.43 -6.07
CA VAL A 921 26.24 19.81 -5.58
C VAL A 921 27.37 20.47 -6.37
N TYR A 922 27.20 21.72 -6.78
CA TYR A 922 28.21 22.47 -7.54
C TYR A 922 28.42 23.88 -6.98
N THR A 923 29.60 24.44 -7.27
CA THR A 923 29.93 25.85 -6.95
C THR A 923 29.98 26.67 -8.24
N SER A 924 29.18 27.74 -8.31
CA SER A 924 29.17 28.71 -9.41
C SER A 924 28.83 30.10 -8.87
N PRO A 925 29.82 31.00 -8.73
CA PRO A 925 29.57 32.37 -8.30
C PRO A 925 28.68 33.12 -9.30
N PRO A 926 27.54 33.71 -8.88
CA PRO A 926 26.63 34.35 -9.81
C PRO A 926 27.12 35.73 -10.26
N SER A 927 26.86 36.10 -11.52
CA SER A 927 27.08 37.47 -12.02
C SER A 927 25.95 38.41 -11.58
N ASN A 928 26.17 39.72 -11.64
CA ASN A 928 25.15 40.73 -11.31
C ASN A 928 23.87 40.58 -12.16
N ASP A 929 24.01 40.22 -13.44
CA ASP A 929 22.86 40.01 -14.33
C ASP A 929 22.03 38.79 -13.91
N VAL A 930 22.69 37.70 -13.52
CA VAL A 930 22.01 36.50 -13.01
C VAL A 930 21.28 36.80 -11.70
N ILE A 931 21.94 37.51 -10.79
CA ILE A 931 21.34 37.95 -9.51
C ILE A 931 20.04 38.74 -9.76
N LEU A 932 20.09 39.74 -10.65
CA LEU A 932 18.93 40.58 -10.93
C LEU A 932 17.84 39.81 -11.67
N SER A 933 18.21 38.90 -12.57
CA SER A 933 17.26 38.03 -13.28
C SER A 933 16.53 37.09 -12.31
N ASP A 934 17.28 36.38 -11.45
CA ASP A 934 16.71 35.45 -10.47
C ASP A 934 15.86 36.19 -9.43
N PHE A 935 16.29 37.38 -9.00
CA PHE A 935 15.48 38.23 -8.12
C PHE A 935 14.14 38.63 -8.77
N ARG A 936 14.14 39.02 -10.06
CA ARG A 936 12.89 39.35 -10.77
C ARG A 936 11.96 38.14 -10.86
N ARG A 937 12.49 36.94 -11.11
CA ARG A 937 11.69 35.70 -11.09
C ARG A 937 11.05 35.47 -9.72
N VAL A 938 11.81 35.63 -8.64
CA VAL A 938 11.30 35.52 -7.26
C VAL A 938 10.20 36.56 -7.01
N LEU A 939 10.41 37.81 -7.42
CA LEU A 939 9.44 38.89 -7.26
C LEU A 939 8.12 38.61 -7.99
N LYS A 940 8.17 37.99 -9.18
CA LYS A 940 6.99 37.65 -9.99
C LYS A 940 6.19 36.45 -9.46
N SER A 941 6.76 35.67 -8.54
CA SER A 941 6.16 34.42 -8.05
C SER A 941 5.09 34.58 -6.97
N ASP A 942 4.59 35.80 -6.72
CA ASP A 942 3.62 36.15 -5.68
C ASP A 942 2.17 35.71 -5.91
N ASN A 943 1.94 34.74 -6.81
CA ASN A 943 0.62 34.22 -7.15
C ASN A 943 -0.40 35.28 -7.64
N LEU A 944 0.02 36.48 -8.06
CA LEU A 944 -0.86 37.48 -8.63
C LEU A 944 -0.99 37.31 -10.15
N LEU A 945 -2.22 37.21 -10.66
CA LEU A 945 -2.48 37.21 -12.10
C LEU A 945 -2.29 38.62 -12.66
N ARG A 946 -1.36 38.78 -13.59
CA ARG A 946 -1.01 40.08 -14.17
C ARG A 946 -1.45 40.19 -15.63
N GLY A 947 -1.65 41.42 -16.08
CA GLY A 947 -1.99 41.73 -17.48
C GLY A 947 -3.38 41.29 -17.93
N ILE A 948 -4.20 40.71 -17.05
CA ILE A 948 -5.59 40.36 -17.30
C ILE A 948 -6.52 41.17 -16.39
N ARG A 949 -7.80 41.26 -16.76
CA ARG A 949 -8.78 42.00 -15.96
C ARG A 949 -9.13 41.21 -14.69
N LEU A 950 -8.85 41.82 -13.55
CA LEU A 950 -9.21 41.33 -12.22
C LEU A 950 -10.60 41.86 -11.83
N SER A 951 -11.33 41.05 -11.07
CA SER A 951 -12.68 41.38 -10.60
C SER A 951 -12.69 42.09 -9.23
N ARG A 952 -11.60 41.99 -8.47
CA ARG A 952 -11.41 42.63 -7.16
C ARG A 952 -9.92 42.86 -6.87
N PHE A 953 -9.64 43.72 -5.89
CA PHE A 953 -8.30 43.82 -5.30
C PHE A 953 -7.97 42.56 -4.48
N PRO A 954 -6.70 42.33 -4.11
CA PRO A 954 -6.36 41.29 -3.15
C PRO A 954 -7.18 41.43 -1.86
N ALA A 955 -7.53 40.32 -1.21
CA ALA A 955 -8.33 40.37 0.01
C ALA A 955 -7.56 41.08 1.14
N GLY A 956 -8.18 42.06 1.79
CA GLY A 956 -7.59 42.82 2.89
C GLY A 956 -8.41 44.04 3.28
N THR A 957 -8.17 44.58 4.48
CA THR A 957 -8.70 45.90 4.87
C THR A 957 -7.69 46.97 4.49
N PHE A 958 -8.12 47.94 3.70
CA PHE A 958 -7.25 48.99 3.15
C PHE A 958 -7.59 50.36 3.74
N TYR A 959 -6.57 51.11 4.14
CA TYR A 959 -6.66 52.45 4.71
C TYR A 959 -5.97 53.47 3.79
N PRO A 960 -6.54 54.67 3.59
CA PRO A 960 -5.90 55.69 2.78
C PRO A 960 -4.57 56.12 3.41
N TYR A 961 -3.55 56.33 2.58
CA TYR A 961 -2.29 56.88 3.04
C TYR A 961 -2.39 58.41 3.17
N GLU A 962 -2.52 58.91 4.39
CA GLU A 962 -2.75 60.34 4.67
C GLU A 962 -1.47 61.18 4.81
N ARG A 963 -0.29 60.54 4.89
CA ARG A 963 0.98 61.21 5.23
C ARG A 963 1.79 61.71 4.01
N GLY A 964 1.31 61.49 2.79
CA GLY A 964 1.98 61.89 1.55
C GLY A 964 1.13 61.55 0.33
N GLN A 965 1.61 61.91 -0.86
CA GLN A 965 0.91 61.64 -2.12
C GLN A 965 1.49 60.43 -2.86
N LEU A 966 0.72 59.87 -3.79
CA LEU A 966 1.19 58.85 -4.73
C LEU A 966 1.90 59.52 -5.91
N THR A 967 3.23 59.52 -5.86
CA THR A 967 4.08 60.11 -6.89
C THR A 967 4.37 59.07 -7.97
N HIS A 968 4.38 59.49 -9.23
CA HIS A 968 4.52 58.59 -10.37
C HIS A 968 5.11 59.26 -11.62
N PHE A 969 5.61 58.43 -12.53
CA PHE A 969 5.98 58.81 -13.90
C PHE A 969 5.78 57.62 -14.84
N ILE A 970 5.28 57.88 -16.05
CA ILE A 970 5.04 56.85 -17.07
C ILE A 970 6.10 56.96 -18.16
N ASP A 971 6.96 55.94 -18.26
CA ASP A 971 8.01 55.81 -19.27
C ASP A 971 7.41 55.51 -20.65
N THR A 972 6.44 54.58 -20.71
CA THR A 972 5.87 54.07 -21.96
C THR A 972 4.38 53.76 -21.79
N PHE A 973 3.57 54.12 -22.80
CA PHE A 973 2.14 53.83 -22.87
C PHE A 973 1.72 53.70 -24.34
N GLU A 974 1.58 52.48 -24.84
CA GLU A 974 1.43 52.21 -26.28
C GLU A 974 0.57 50.98 -26.59
N ILE A 975 0.04 50.94 -27.81
CA ILE A 975 -0.75 49.81 -28.33
C ILE A 975 0.19 48.78 -28.94
N MET A 976 -0.01 47.51 -28.60
CA MET A 976 0.74 46.39 -29.18
C MET A 976 0.20 46.08 -30.59
N GLY A 977 1.00 46.28 -31.65
CA GLY A 977 0.52 46.07 -33.03
C GLY A 977 1.49 46.32 -34.19
N GLY A 978 2.78 45.98 -34.07
CA GLY A 978 3.78 46.10 -35.15
C GLY A 978 4.57 44.81 -35.42
N GLU A 979 5.53 44.82 -36.37
CA GLU A 979 6.45 43.70 -36.62
C GLU A 979 7.13 43.27 -35.30
N GLY A 980 6.86 42.05 -34.85
CA GLY A 980 7.38 41.49 -33.59
C GLY A 980 6.36 41.30 -32.45
N ALA A 981 5.12 41.80 -32.57
CA ALA A 981 4.06 41.47 -31.63
C ALA A 981 3.50 40.06 -31.88
N SER A 982 3.21 39.30 -30.83
CA SER A 982 2.52 38.02 -30.97
C SER A 982 1.08 38.26 -31.46
N ASP A 983 0.52 37.35 -32.28
CA ASP A 983 -0.89 37.43 -32.74
C ASP A 983 -1.88 37.51 -31.56
N GLN A 984 -1.48 37.01 -30.39
CA GLN A 984 -2.28 37.01 -29.16
C GLN A 984 -2.32 38.39 -28.47
N ASP A 985 -1.30 39.24 -28.65
CA ASP A 985 -1.19 40.54 -27.99
C ASP A 985 -1.67 41.70 -28.86
N GLN A 986 -2.12 41.43 -30.09
CA GLN A 986 -2.56 42.46 -31.00
C GLN A 986 -3.75 43.26 -30.42
N GLY A 987 -3.57 44.57 -30.25
CA GLY A 987 -4.57 45.44 -29.61
C GLY A 987 -4.54 45.41 -28.08
N ALA A 988 -3.50 44.84 -27.46
CA ALA A 988 -3.22 45.00 -26.02
C ALA A 988 -2.58 46.37 -25.73
N LEU A 989 -2.59 46.77 -24.46
CA LEU A 989 -2.03 48.03 -23.98
C LEU A 989 -0.79 47.78 -23.13
N PHE A 990 0.38 48.25 -23.58
CA PHE A 990 1.60 48.19 -22.78
C PHE A 990 1.79 49.46 -21.96
N ILE A 991 2.08 49.32 -20.67
CA ILE A 991 2.36 50.42 -19.76
C ILE A 991 3.63 50.13 -18.95
N ARG A 992 4.52 51.12 -18.82
CA ARG A 992 5.74 51.06 -18.00
C ARG A 992 6.02 52.39 -17.33
N GLY A 993 6.50 52.39 -16.09
CA GLY A 993 6.82 53.59 -15.33
C GLY A 993 7.42 53.30 -13.96
N TRP A 994 7.39 54.31 -13.08
CA TRP A 994 7.68 54.17 -11.65
C TRP A 994 6.63 54.89 -10.80
N SER A 995 6.35 54.35 -9.61
CA SER A 995 5.43 54.97 -8.65
C SER A 995 5.62 54.43 -7.23
N PHE A 996 5.50 55.33 -6.24
CA PHE A 996 5.58 55.03 -4.81
C PHE A 996 4.85 56.08 -3.96
N LEU A 997 4.56 55.74 -2.70
CA LEU A 997 3.95 56.64 -1.71
C LEU A 997 5.05 57.42 -0.97
N GLU A 998 5.00 58.74 -1.01
CA GLU A 998 6.04 59.58 -0.38
C GLU A 998 6.15 59.35 1.13
N GLY A 999 7.37 59.22 1.64
CA GLY A 999 7.63 58.92 3.05
C GLY A 999 7.32 57.47 3.47
N LEU A 1000 6.78 56.63 2.58
CA LEU A 1000 6.59 55.21 2.82
C LEU A 1000 7.74 54.41 2.19
N THR A 1001 8.51 53.72 3.02
CA THR A 1001 9.66 52.93 2.55
C THR A 1001 9.29 51.59 1.90
N ARG A 1002 8.01 51.36 1.59
CA ARG A 1002 7.49 50.13 0.99
C ARG A 1002 7.05 50.38 -0.45
N SER A 1003 7.46 49.50 -1.37
CA SER A 1003 7.04 49.60 -2.77
C SER A 1003 5.54 49.39 -2.92
N GLY A 1004 5.02 48.31 -2.34
CA GLY A 1004 3.64 47.88 -2.54
C GLY A 1004 3.40 47.32 -3.94
N GLN A 1005 2.15 47.03 -4.28
CA GLN A 1005 1.73 46.52 -5.58
C GLN A 1005 0.98 47.62 -6.36
N ILE A 1006 1.41 47.90 -7.62
CA ILE A 1006 0.64 48.77 -8.52
C ILE A 1006 -0.46 47.99 -9.20
N PHE A 1007 -1.63 48.60 -9.22
CA PHE A 1007 -2.71 48.24 -10.10
C PHE A 1007 -3.00 49.40 -11.05
N VAL A 1008 -3.31 49.07 -12.28
CA VAL A 1008 -3.83 49.98 -13.29
C VAL A 1008 -5.35 49.84 -13.29
N ALA A 1009 -6.04 50.89 -12.90
CA ALA A 1009 -7.49 50.98 -12.95
C ALA A 1009 -7.92 51.72 -14.22
N MET A 1010 -8.65 51.05 -15.09
CA MET A 1010 -9.32 51.61 -16.26
C MET A 1010 -10.76 51.96 -15.87
N VAL A 1011 -11.15 53.23 -15.85
CA VAL A 1011 -12.51 53.65 -15.50
C VAL A 1011 -13.23 54.17 -16.74
N HIS A 1012 -14.44 53.67 -17.02
CA HIS A 1012 -15.19 54.09 -18.20
C HIS A 1012 -15.59 55.58 -18.09
N GLU A 1013 -15.44 56.33 -19.18
CA GLU A 1013 -15.64 57.79 -19.16
C GLU A 1013 -17.10 58.20 -18.91
N LYS A 1014 -18.05 57.31 -19.23
CA LYS A 1014 -19.50 57.58 -19.12
C LYS A 1014 -20.24 56.70 -18.11
N ASP A 1015 -19.83 55.45 -17.98
CA ASP A 1015 -20.53 54.44 -17.16
C ASP A 1015 -19.71 54.09 -15.91
N ASP A 1016 -20.35 53.62 -14.86
CA ASP A 1016 -19.72 53.29 -13.57
C ASP A 1016 -19.00 51.93 -13.63
N GLU A 1017 -18.30 51.67 -14.73
CA GLU A 1017 -17.51 50.46 -14.95
C GLU A 1017 -16.02 50.70 -14.71
N ILE A 1018 -15.37 49.66 -14.15
CA ILE A 1018 -13.95 49.67 -13.83
C ILE A 1018 -13.30 48.34 -14.26
N GLY A 1019 -12.13 48.43 -14.91
CA GLY A 1019 -11.25 47.31 -15.21
C GLY A 1019 -9.97 47.43 -14.39
N LEU A 1020 -9.68 46.43 -13.56
CA LEU A 1020 -8.51 46.42 -12.70
C LEU A 1020 -7.44 45.49 -13.26
N PHE A 1021 -6.18 45.91 -13.30
CA PHE A 1021 -5.08 45.09 -13.79
C PHE A 1021 -3.87 45.19 -12.87
N ALA A 1022 -3.35 44.06 -12.40
CA ALA A 1022 -2.09 44.03 -11.66
C ALA A 1022 -0.90 44.15 -12.61
N THR A 1023 0.19 44.78 -12.13
CA THR A 1023 1.43 44.95 -12.89
C THR A 1023 2.62 44.23 -12.26
N GLU A 1024 3.68 44.02 -13.03
CA GLU A 1024 4.97 43.57 -12.50
C GLU A 1024 5.70 44.74 -11.83
N ARG A 1025 6.35 44.49 -10.69
CA ARG A 1025 7.24 45.45 -10.01
C ARG A 1025 8.70 45.14 -10.38
N PHE A 1026 9.56 46.15 -10.43
CA PHE A 1026 11.00 45.93 -10.64
C PHE A 1026 11.86 47.02 -9.99
N ALA A 1027 13.15 46.72 -9.78
CA ALA A 1027 14.09 47.64 -9.15
C ALA A 1027 14.45 48.84 -10.05
N ARG A 1028 14.41 50.05 -9.48
CA ARG A 1028 14.76 51.33 -10.14
C ARG A 1028 15.71 52.15 -9.26
N ASN A 1029 17.00 51.81 -9.27
CA ASN A 1029 18.01 52.51 -8.48
C ASN A 1029 18.19 53.98 -8.89
N ASP A 1030 17.94 54.29 -10.16
CA ASP A 1030 17.95 55.65 -10.71
C ASP A 1030 16.91 56.56 -10.03
N VAL A 1031 15.75 56.01 -9.63
CA VAL A 1031 14.71 56.77 -8.93
C VAL A 1031 15.17 57.15 -7.52
N GLN A 1032 15.90 56.26 -6.83
CA GLN A 1032 16.44 56.54 -5.48
C GLN A 1032 17.50 57.65 -5.46
N VAL A 1033 18.17 57.91 -6.59
CA VAL A 1033 19.13 59.02 -6.71
C VAL A 1033 18.41 60.38 -6.62
N VAL A 1034 17.21 60.47 -7.18
CA VAL A 1034 16.40 61.69 -7.21
C VAL A 1034 15.48 61.77 -5.98
N HIS A 1035 14.87 60.66 -5.61
CA HIS A 1035 13.96 60.53 -4.47
C HIS A 1035 14.57 59.58 -3.44
N ARG A 1036 15.30 60.13 -2.47
CA ARG A 1036 16.08 59.33 -1.48
C ARG A 1036 15.24 58.35 -0.66
N ASP A 1037 13.95 58.62 -0.50
CA ASP A 1037 12.98 57.80 0.24
C ASP A 1037 12.27 56.75 -0.66
N ALA A 1038 12.53 56.73 -1.96
CA ALA A 1038 11.89 55.79 -2.87
C ALA A 1038 12.26 54.34 -2.52
N PRO A 1039 11.27 53.43 -2.50
CA PRO A 1039 11.53 52.01 -2.27
C PRO A 1039 12.30 51.38 -3.44
N LEU A 1040 13.00 50.28 -3.16
CA LEU A 1040 13.86 49.59 -4.12
C LEU A 1040 13.09 49.21 -5.40
N CYS A 1041 11.92 48.60 -5.24
CA CYS A 1041 11.04 48.14 -6.32
C CYS A 1041 10.00 49.20 -6.73
N SER A 1042 10.42 50.45 -6.93
CA SER A 1042 9.51 51.55 -7.33
C SER A 1042 9.06 51.49 -8.79
N GLY A 1043 9.73 50.72 -9.66
CA GLY A 1043 9.34 50.53 -11.06
C GLY A 1043 8.14 49.60 -11.23
N PHE A 1044 7.36 49.81 -12.29
CA PHE A 1044 6.30 48.88 -12.71
C PHE A 1044 6.14 48.79 -14.24
N HIS A 1045 5.70 47.65 -14.76
CA HIS A 1045 5.27 47.50 -16.15
C HIS A 1045 4.29 46.34 -16.33
N GLU A 1046 3.45 46.39 -17.38
CA GLU A 1046 2.66 45.23 -17.82
C GLU A 1046 2.06 45.38 -19.22
N VAL A 1047 1.75 44.26 -19.88
CA VAL A 1047 0.88 44.19 -21.07
C VAL A 1047 -0.57 43.86 -20.63
N LEU A 1048 -1.46 44.84 -20.75
CA LEU A 1048 -2.86 44.74 -20.35
C LEU A 1048 -3.71 44.19 -21.51
N ARG A 1049 -4.48 43.13 -21.24
CA ARG A 1049 -5.38 42.45 -22.18
C ARG A 1049 -6.83 42.57 -21.69
N PRO A 1050 -7.53 43.67 -22.01
CA PRO A 1050 -8.86 43.96 -21.45
C PRO A 1050 -9.95 42.94 -21.78
N TRP A 1051 -9.78 42.18 -22.87
CA TRP A 1051 -10.71 41.12 -23.27
C TRP A 1051 -10.51 39.80 -22.51
N GLN A 1052 -9.42 39.66 -21.76
CA GLN A 1052 -9.09 38.44 -21.03
C GLN A 1052 -9.60 38.51 -19.58
N GLY A 1053 -10.52 37.63 -19.20
CA GLY A 1053 -10.83 37.31 -17.79
C GLY A 1053 -12.20 37.69 -17.30
N GLN A 1054 -13.08 38.13 -18.21
CA GLN A 1054 -14.45 38.46 -17.88
C GLN A 1054 -15.44 38.05 -18.97
N VAL A 1055 -16.70 37.94 -18.55
CA VAL A 1055 -17.85 37.63 -19.41
C VAL A 1055 -18.23 38.82 -20.29
N ASP A 1056 -18.10 40.05 -19.77
CA ASP A 1056 -18.48 41.28 -20.46
C ASP A 1056 -17.27 41.97 -21.11
N LYS A 1057 -17.42 42.34 -22.39
CA LYS A 1057 -16.36 43.00 -23.16
C LYS A 1057 -16.28 44.48 -22.82
N MET A 1058 -15.07 44.98 -22.58
CA MET A 1058 -14.82 46.40 -22.37
C MET A 1058 -14.86 47.16 -23.71
N ASP A 1059 -15.84 48.05 -23.87
CA ASP A 1059 -15.98 48.91 -25.05
C ASP A 1059 -16.04 50.38 -24.64
N GLY A 1060 -15.76 51.30 -25.56
CA GLY A 1060 -15.81 52.75 -25.30
C GLY A 1060 -14.48 53.35 -24.85
N THR A 1061 -14.51 54.54 -24.24
CA THR A 1061 -13.31 55.28 -23.83
C THR A 1061 -13.08 55.15 -22.33
N TRP A 1062 -11.86 54.75 -21.97
CA TRP A 1062 -11.46 54.41 -20.61
C TRP A 1062 -10.30 55.30 -20.15
N ARG A 1063 -10.41 55.85 -18.94
CA ARG A 1063 -9.38 56.66 -18.30
C ARG A 1063 -8.52 55.82 -17.37
N ILE A 1064 -7.23 56.13 -17.30
CA ILE A 1064 -6.27 55.35 -16.51
C ILE A 1064 -5.99 56.02 -15.17
N ALA A 1065 -6.08 55.25 -14.10
CA ALA A 1065 -5.62 55.61 -12.76
C ALA A 1065 -4.62 54.55 -12.25
N LEU A 1066 -3.66 54.97 -11.43
CA LEU A 1066 -2.78 54.07 -10.71
C LEU A 1066 -3.27 53.96 -9.26
N VAL A 1067 -3.29 52.73 -8.76
CA VAL A 1067 -3.57 52.42 -7.37
C VAL A 1067 -2.35 51.69 -6.83
N ASN A 1068 -1.74 52.21 -5.77
CA ASN A 1068 -0.64 51.52 -5.09
C ASN A 1068 -1.13 51.01 -3.73
N ILE A 1069 -1.00 49.71 -3.49
CA ILE A 1069 -1.34 49.08 -2.21
C ILE A 1069 -0.05 48.59 -1.55
N ALA A 1070 0.30 49.15 -0.39
CA ALA A 1070 1.51 48.86 0.35
C ALA A 1070 1.18 48.35 1.77
N GLY A 1071 0.93 47.05 1.88
CA GLY A 1071 0.39 46.44 3.09
C GLY A 1071 -1.10 46.74 3.22
N ASP A 1072 -1.49 47.33 4.33
CA ASP A 1072 -2.85 47.81 4.61
C ASP A 1072 -3.08 49.26 4.14
N LEU A 1073 -2.09 49.93 3.57
CA LEU A 1073 -2.18 51.31 3.12
C LEU A 1073 -2.34 51.39 1.60
N TYR A 1074 -3.13 52.36 1.10
CA TYR A 1074 -3.23 52.61 -0.34
C TYR A 1074 -3.14 54.09 -0.71
N GLY A 1075 -2.73 54.33 -1.96
CA GLY A 1075 -2.90 55.63 -2.62
C GLY A 1075 -3.43 55.47 -4.04
N VAL A 1076 -4.12 56.51 -4.51
CA VAL A 1076 -4.70 56.57 -5.85
C VAL A 1076 -4.26 57.85 -6.52
N THR A 1077 -3.89 57.78 -7.80
CA THR A 1077 -3.63 58.95 -8.65
C THR A 1077 -4.28 58.75 -10.02
N VAL A 1078 -5.01 59.76 -10.47
CA VAL A 1078 -5.66 59.75 -11.78
C VAL A 1078 -4.70 60.36 -12.80
N THR A 1079 -4.43 59.62 -13.88
CA THR A 1079 -3.50 60.09 -14.92
C THR A 1079 -4.25 60.87 -16.00
N GLU A 1080 -3.49 61.50 -16.90
CA GLU A 1080 -4.02 62.11 -18.11
C GLU A 1080 -4.17 61.12 -19.27
N LEU A 1081 -3.91 59.83 -19.07
CA LEU A 1081 -3.93 58.81 -20.13
C LEU A 1081 -5.35 58.26 -20.38
N ARG A 1082 -5.67 58.00 -21.64
CA ARG A 1082 -6.91 57.35 -22.07
C ARG A 1082 -6.65 56.26 -23.12
N ALA A 1083 -7.53 55.26 -23.13
CA ALA A 1083 -7.56 54.20 -24.13
C ALA A 1083 -8.99 54.03 -24.66
N THR A 1084 -9.16 53.93 -25.98
CA THR A 1084 -10.45 53.62 -26.62
C THR A 1084 -10.46 52.16 -27.06
N LEU A 1085 -11.51 51.44 -26.69
CA LEU A 1085 -11.67 50.00 -26.90
C LEU A 1085 -12.83 49.71 -27.84
N THR A 1086 -12.64 48.72 -28.71
CA THR A 1086 -13.69 48.17 -29.59
C THR A 1086 -13.59 46.65 -29.63
N LYS A 1087 -14.70 45.98 -29.31
CA LYS A 1087 -14.79 44.54 -29.07
C LYS A 1087 -13.75 44.06 -28.04
N GLY A 1088 -13.47 44.86 -27.01
CA GLY A 1088 -12.46 44.56 -26.00
C GLY A 1088 -11.02 44.90 -26.37
N ARG A 1089 -10.70 45.24 -27.63
CA ARG A 1089 -9.32 45.53 -28.07
C ARG A 1089 -9.05 47.05 -28.09
N VAL A 1090 -7.85 47.45 -27.71
CA VAL A 1090 -7.42 48.86 -27.73
C VAL A 1090 -7.11 49.27 -29.16
N VAL A 1091 -7.81 50.30 -29.63
CA VAL A 1091 -7.67 50.83 -31.00
C VAL A 1091 -7.00 52.20 -31.02
N GLU A 1092 -7.04 52.95 -29.91
CA GLU A 1092 -6.47 54.28 -29.81
C GLU A 1092 -6.03 54.56 -28.36
N VAL A 1093 -4.91 55.29 -28.20
CA VAL A 1093 -4.44 55.82 -26.91
C VAL A 1093 -4.12 57.31 -27.06
N ASP A 1094 -4.50 58.11 -26.07
CA ASP A 1094 -4.20 59.55 -26.06
C ASP A 1094 -3.97 60.12 -24.64
N ARG A 1095 -3.59 61.40 -24.58
CA ARG A 1095 -3.41 62.16 -23.33
C ARG A 1095 -4.39 63.33 -23.28
N LYS A 1096 -5.28 63.36 -22.28
CA LYS A 1096 -6.23 64.45 -22.04
C LYS A 1096 -6.45 64.68 -20.55
N LYS A 1097 -6.19 65.93 -20.10
CA LYS A 1097 -6.43 66.37 -18.72
C LYS A 1097 -7.83 66.00 -18.23
N THR A 1098 -7.89 65.48 -17.01
CA THR A 1098 -9.12 65.10 -16.30
C THR A 1098 -9.64 66.31 -15.53
N SER A 1099 -10.96 66.53 -15.51
CA SER A 1099 -11.57 67.57 -14.66
C SER A 1099 -11.70 67.10 -13.20
N GLU A 1100 -11.72 68.02 -12.25
CA GLU A 1100 -11.83 67.72 -10.80
C GLU A 1100 -13.03 66.80 -10.50
N LYS A 1101 -14.21 67.09 -11.08
CA LYS A 1101 -15.41 66.25 -10.96
C LYS A 1101 -15.22 64.82 -11.49
N GLN A 1102 -14.45 64.66 -12.57
CA GLN A 1102 -14.16 63.34 -13.12
C GLN A 1102 -13.15 62.58 -12.26
N GLU A 1103 -12.16 63.27 -11.68
CA GLU A 1103 -11.20 62.69 -10.76
C GLU A 1103 -11.88 62.18 -9.49
N ASP A 1104 -12.75 62.98 -8.88
CA ASP A 1104 -13.54 62.58 -7.69
C ASP A 1104 -14.42 61.36 -7.96
N ARG A 1105 -15.08 61.32 -9.13
CA ARG A 1105 -15.87 60.16 -9.55
C ARG A 1105 -15.00 58.91 -9.69
N MET A 1106 -13.86 59.01 -10.37
CA MET A 1106 -12.94 57.88 -10.56
C MET A 1106 -12.42 57.36 -9.23
N ARG A 1107 -12.00 58.26 -8.33
CA ARG A 1107 -11.57 57.89 -6.97
C ARG A 1107 -12.69 57.18 -6.23
N SER A 1108 -13.92 57.69 -6.26
CA SER A 1108 -15.08 57.06 -5.60
C SER A 1108 -15.35 55.64 -6.12
N LEU A 1109 -15.31 55.41 -7.44
CA LEU A 1109 -15.52 54.07 -8.01
C LEU A 1109 -14.40 53.09 -7.65
N ILE A 1110 -13.15 53.55 -7.61
CA ILE A 1110 -12.01 52.74 -7.16
C ILE A 1110 -12.19 52.35 -5.69
N LEU A 1111 -12.60 53.30 -4.84
CA LEU A 1111 -12.85 53.04 -3.41
C LEU A 1111 -13.97 52.02 -3.21
N GLN A 1112 -15.08 52.16 -3.93
CA GLN A 1112 -16.16 51.17 -3.91
C GLN A 1112 -15.70 49.77 -4.34
N LEU A 1113 -14.75 49.68 -5.28
CA LEU A 1113 -14.16 48.40 -5.68
C LEU A 1113 -13.19 47.86 -4.63
N MET A 1114 -12.51 48.71 -3.86
CA MET A 1114 -11.61 48.30 -2.76
C MET A 1114 -12.36 47.86 -1.51
N GLU A 1115 -13.58 48.36 -1.29
CA GLU A 1115 -14.46 47.98 -0.16
C GLU A 1115 -15.21 46.67 -0.38
N ARG A 1116 -15.33 46.22 -1.63
CA ARG A 1116 -15.91 44.94 -2.05
C ARG A 1116 -14.84 43.85 -2.05
#